data_AF-A0A559JKC8-F1
#
_entry.id   AF-A0A559JKC8-F1
#
_cell.length_a   1.000
_cell.length_b   1.000
_cell.length_c   1.000
_cell.angle_alpha   90.00
_cell.angle_beta   90.00
_cell.angle_gamma   90.00
#
_symmetry.space_group_name_H-M   'P 1'
#
loop_
_entity.id
_entity.type
_entity.pdbx_description
1 polymer ?
#
loop_
_entity_poly.entity_id
_entity_poly.type
_entity_poly.pdbx_seq_one_letter_code
_entity_poly.pdbx_strand_id
1 'polypeptide(L)'
;MAGNSFGNSGNSNEATATTPAPQAPAAPANVRATAGNGQVTLSWDAVSGAASYHVQWSTDGLTYTNLASGLTATSYLHTQVTNGTKYYYKVAAVNGAGEGTASLANATPNAVVSVPAGSVDAYNLTGFASGTTGGGNIPDTDPKYIKVYNDTDFAKAINRKNGYKVVEIMNDLNLGWNELSAEAKSTAGSLIVTNAAPLTHPVLKVTGVSKVYLDTVTNMTIFSANGSKIKHAGLDIKHSSNIIIRNLEFDELWEWDEATKGNYDKQDWDYMTVEDDTKVWIDHCTFYKSYDGGIDIKQGASGVTISWSNFKGDDRSANSWVTQQINAMEANRSAYPMYNGLRDMGFTPADIIAVSAGQKKQHLVGATEFDAKNPNLQVTLHHNYYQNVNDRMPRLRGGNAHAYNIVMDSAGNREASRRISAEQAAAITAKGYHFGVTSNGAISTEGGAVLVENSHIIDVVYPIRNNQVDPAQANYTGKILARDTIYSMDGTTFRGNSDTEGSPLAPVPAPPIAFSWSGMTELPYTYTPDDPSTLIARLTASDGSGSGKLTWNKSNWLLTTGYSTEGMVPTAPAKVSGLVATPTNNGQVSLKWNAVSGAASYTVKRSTVNGSGYQTLTTVQAPGTSYTDASVTVGTPYYYVVSATNDIGVGDDSSQASVTPAIVVVVAPAAPTNLSASAGNAQVTITWRSVAGAASYKIKRSTTSGGPYTEITSGVTGTSYKDTTVTNGTDYYYVVSTVNEGGESPNSSQAAAKPVAPADVTLGMSLIVNDNFDDQASGVSPAGYVVSEAGGTVQISNTPNATNKSIFINDTSTSGFSQISKNFTAQTQKVIAQVDFMQPTKVNSTKILRLQPALGGTTPAVSIETNGGNISYRNAGDSYTVLSSYTAGTWYTVQVVVDIAAKKVDVYINGVLKIQQAAFYATNSSISLLEAYTPNGSAGGHYIDNVKIYAPSQAGGQEPGQGSGSGAGSSSGQAIAATLSSAQMAADHQSFSINYGLSHLSSDPASAIFAQDITFQYDPGILEFVSADALKTGLSIIKTDTSIPGKVRIMAAGLGASGAITADDQLIKLNWKVKGSGAVSSTTVSITQAQLANGTGDVTTASAASVNIPFVPGDVNGDGVVNIGDLGMMAAAYGLTSSSPQWNKNLDLNNDGVINIIDLAAVANLLP
;
A
#
# COMPACT_ATOMS: atom_id res chain seq x y z
N MET A 1 67.49 -65.69 -25.11
CA MET A 1 68.74 -66.19 -24.49
C MET A 1 69.26 -65.18 -23.48
N ALA A 2 69.91 -65.63 -22.42
CA ALA A 2 70.72 -64.79 -21.53
C ALA A 2 72.18 -65.26 -21.60
N GLY A 3 73.12 -64.33 -21.50
CA GLY A 3 74.55 -64.60 -21.68
C GLY A 3 75.40 -64.09 -20.51
N ASN A 4 76.49 -64.80 -20.24
CA ASN A 4 77.58 -64.33 -19.39
C ASN A 4 78.93 -64.58 -20.09
N SER A 5 80.03 -64.29 -19.40
CA SER A 5 81.41 -64.38 -19.91
C SER A 5 81.88 -65.79 -20.31
N PHE A 6 81.08 -66.84 -20.08
CA PHE A 6 81.43 -68.23 -20.41
C PHE A 6 80.56 -68.84 -21.52
N GLY A 7 79.60 -68.07 -22.06
CA GLY A 7 78.74 -68.50 -23.17
C GLY A 7 77.26 -68.23 -22.92
N ASN A 8 76.47 -68.45 -23.97
CA ASN A 8 75.02 -68.23 -23.96
C ASN A 8 74.27 -69.49 -23.54
N SER A 9 73.11 -69.31 -22.91
CA SER A 9 72.13 -70.39 -22.70
C SER A 9 71.61 -70.94 -24.04
N GLY A 10 70.98 -72.12 -24.05
CA GLY A 10 70.20 -72.58 -25.21
C GLY A 10 69.06 -71.63 -25.57
N ASN A 11 68.55 -71.75 -26.80
CA ASN A 11 67.40 -70.98 -27.28
C ASN A 11 66.15 -71.26 -26.42
N SER A 12 65.29 -70.26 -26.26
CA SER A 12 63.95 -70.47 -25.71
C SER A 12 63.08 -71.28 -26.68
N ASN A 13 61.86 -71.65 -26.26
CA ASN A 13 60.84 -72.18 -27.16
C ASN A 13 60.57 -71.27 -28.37
N GLU A 14 60.19 -71.86 -29.51
CA GLU A 14 59.68 -71.10 -30.66
C GLU A 14 58.32 -70.50 -30.33
N ALA A 15 58.16 -69.21 -30.65
CA ALA A 15 56.89 -68.50 -30.64
C ALA A 15 56.57 -68.10 -32.08
N THR A 16 55.43 -68.57 -32.60
CA THR A 16 54.88 -68.12 -33.87
C THR A 16 53.96 -66.92 -33.66
N ALA A 17 54.11 -65.90 -34.48
CA ALA A 17 53.21 -64.75 -34.57
C ALA A 17 52.69 -64.64 -36.00
N THR A 18 51.40 -64.84 -36.21
CA THR A 18 50.68 -64.39 -37.40
C THR A 18 50.31 -62.92 -37.18
N THR A 19 50.81 -62.01 -38.02
CA THR A 19 50.25 -60.66 -38.10
C THR A 19 48.81 -60.78 -38.60
N PRO A 20 47.79 -60.33 -37.83
CA PRO A 20 46.42 -60.27 -38.34
C PRO A 20 46.39 -59.43 -39.61
N ALA A 21 45.53 -59.81 -40.57
CA ALA A 21 45.27 -58.96 -41.73
C ALA A 21 44.88 -57.55 -41.26
N PRO A 22 45.28 -56.48 -41.98
CA PRO A 22 44.89 -55.12 -41.62
C PRO A 22 43.38 -55.05 -41.39
N GLN A 23 42.96 -54.63 -40.20
CA GLN A 23 41.54 -54.47 -39.86
C GLN A 23 41.15 -53.00 -40.01
N ALA A 24 39.95 -52.76 -40.52
CA ALA A 24 39.37 -51.41 -40.53
C ALA A 24 39.28 -50.88 -39.09
N PRO A 25 39.41 -49.55 -38.86
CA PRO A 25 39.40 -48.99 -37.52
C PRO A 25 38.07 -49.23 -36.80
N ALA A 26 38.08 -49.18 -35.46
CA ALA A 26 36.86 -49.19 -34.67
C ALA A 26 36.00 -47.94 -34.92
N ALA A 27 34.72 -48.00 -34.57
CA ALA A 27 33.85 -46.83 -34.66
C ALA A 27 34.36 -45.69 -33.77
N PRO A 28 34.37 -44.43 -34.23
CA PRO A 28 34.73 -43.28 -33.41
C PRO A 28 33.84 -43.20 -32.16
N ALA A 29 34.46 -43.12 -30.98
CA ALA A 29 33.72 -42.88 -29.75
C ALA A 29 33.37 -41.39 -29.60
N ASN A 30 32.38 -41.08 -28.76
CA ASN A 30 32.00 -39.71 -28.40
C ASN A 30 31.72 -38.77 -29.59
N VAL A 31 31.10 -39.30 -30.66
CA VAL A 31 30.65 -38.46 -31.77
C VAL A 31 29.54 -37.52 -31.27
N ARG A 32 29.78 -36.22 -31.35
CA ARG A 32 28.90 -35.15 -30.90
C ARG A 32 28.56 -34.24 -32.05
N ALA A 33 27.36 -33.69 -32.04
CA ALA A 33 26.91 -32.65 -32.95
C ALA A 33 26.38 -31.49 -32.11
N THR A 34 27.05 -30.34 -32.17
CA THR A 34 26.71 -29.13 -31.40
C THR A 34 26.07 -28.12 -32.34
N ALA A 35 24.80 -27.80 -32.11
CA ALA A 35 24.08 -26.80 -32.89
C ALA A 35 24.67 -25.39 -32.69
N GLY A 36 24.68 -24.59 -33.76
CA GLY A 36 24.92 -23.15 -33.75
C GLY A 36 24.02 -22.45 -34.78
N ASN A 37 24.21 -21.16 -35.01
CA ASN A 37 23.43 -20.43 -36.02
C ASN A 37 23.93 -20.71 -37.43
N GLY A 38 23.08 -21.37 -38.22
CA GLY A 38 23.44 -21.75 -39.57
C GLY A 38 24.57 -22.79 -39.62
N GLN A 39 24.86 -23.46 -38.48
CA GLN A 39 25.99 -24.37 -38.37
C GLN A 39 25.76 -25.53 -37.36
N VAL A 40 26.48 -26.63 -37.54
CA VAL A 40 26.65 -27.70 -36.55
C VAL A 40 28.14 -28.03 -36.43
N THR A 41 28.68 -28.02 -35.21
CA THR A 41 30.05 -28.48 -34.95
C THR A 41 30.04 -29.94 -34.53
N LEU A 42 30.68 -30.80 -35.30
CA LEU A 42 30.93 -32.19 -34.97
C LEU A 42 32.25 -32.36 -34.23
N SER A 43 32.30 -33.26 -33.27
CA SER A 43 33.56 -33.69 -32.62
C SER A 43 33.49 -35.17 -32.25
N TRP A 44 34.64 -35.84 -32.15
CA TRP A 44 34.76 -37.25 -31.77
C TRP A 44 36.14 -37.56 -31.19
N ASP A 45 36.31 -38.74 -30.61
CA ASP A 45 37.61 -39.17 -30.10
C ASP A 45 38.52 -39.69 -31.23
N ALA A 46 39.83 -39.56 -31.04
CA ALA A 46 40.80 -40.15 -31.94
C ALA A 46 40.75 -41.69 -31.88
N VAL A 47 40.57 -42.35 -33.02
CA VAL A 47 40.56 -43.81 -33.14
C VAL A 47 41.97 -44.31 -33.41
N SER A 48 42.47 -45.19 -32.53
CA SER A 48 43.76 -45.87 -32.71
C SER A 48 43.79 -46.64 -34.04
N GLY A 49 44.83 -46.42 -34.84
CA GLY A 49 44.99 -47.06 -36.16
C GLY A 49 44.18 -46.43 -37.30
N ALA A 50 43.46 -45.33 -37.07
CA ALA A 50 42.82 -44.54 -38.12
C ALA A 50 43.82 -43.62 -38.82
N ALA A 51 43.79 -43.59 -40.15
CA ALA A 51 44.53 -42.62 -40.96
C ALA A 51 43.71 -41.34 -41.21
N SER A 52 42.38 -41.45 -41.24
CA SER A 52 41.47 -40.32 -41.43
C SER A 52 40.04 -40.63 -40.95
N TYR A 53 39.11 -39.69 -41.12
CA TYR A 53 37.70 -39.84 -40.84
C TYR A 53 36.83 -39.45 -42.05
N HIS A 54 35.66 -40.07 -42.10
CA HIS A 54 34.60 -39.82 -43.08
C HIS A 54 33.33 -39.39 -42.34
N VAL A 55 32.76 -38.27 -42.75
CA VAL A 55 31.54 -37.68 -42.19
C VAL A 55 30.46 -37.64 -43.25
N GLN A 56 29.27 -38.11 -42.90
CA GLN A 56 28.06 -38.02 -43.72
C GLN A 56 26.94 -37.35 -42.93
N TRP A 57 25.96 -36.77 -43.62
CA TRP A 57 24.83 -36.08 -43.00
C TRP A 57 23.49 -36.42 -43.65
N SER A 58 22.39 -36.18 -42.95
CA SER A 58 21.02 -36.44 -43.39
C SER A 58 20.02 -35.52 -42.68
N THR A 59 18.88 -35.22 -43.29
CA THR A 59 17.74 -34.53 -42.64
C THR A 59 16.59 -35.47 -42.26
N ASP A 60 16.54 -36.67 -42.84
CA ASP A 60 15.49 -37.68 -42.58
C ASP A 60 15.97 -38.81 -41.66
N GLY A 61 17.28 -38.90 -41.42
CA GLY A 61 17.92 -39.98 -40.66
C GLY A 61 18.03 -41.31 -41.42
N LEU A 62 17.57 -41.35 -42.67
CA LEU A 62 17.51 -42.55 -43.52
C LEU A 62 18.50 -42.46 -44.68
N THR A 63 18.50 -41.35 -45.40
CA THR A 63 19.32 -41.12 -46.60
C THR A 63 20.50 -40.21 -46.26
N TYR A 64 21.73 -40.73 -46.33
CA TYR A 64 22.93 -40.00 -45.96
C TYR A 64 23.72 -39.54 -47.18
N THR A 65 24.15 -38.28 -47.15
CA THR A 65 25.02 -37.64 -48.15
C THR A 65 26.41 -37.44 -47.55
N ASN A 66 27.46 -37.69 -48.34
CA ASN A 66 28.83 -37.44 -47.89
C ASN A 66 29.04 -35.94 -47.63
N LEU A 67 29.51 -35.61 -46.42
CA LEU A 67 29.82 -34.25 -46.02
C LEU A 67 31.31 -33.94 -46.20
N ALA A 68 32.18 -34.83 -45.73
CA ALA A 68 33.63 -34.68 -45.82
C ALA A 68 34.35 -36.02 -45.63
N SER A 69 35.43 -36.27 -46.37
CA SER A 69 36.25 -37.49 -46.30
C SER A 69 37.73 -37.13 -46.15
N GLY A 70 38.55 -38.04 -45.62
CA GLY A 70 40.00 -37.83 -45.49
C GLY A 70 40.39 -36.86 -44.37
N LEU A 71 39.50 -36.62 -43.41
CA LEU A 71 39.75 -35.71 -42.29
C LEU A 71 40.79 -36.30 -41.34
N THR A 72 41.84 -35.56 -41.01
CA THR A 72 42.79 -35.95 -39.95
C THR A 72 42.43 -35.35 -38.59
N ALA A 73 41.64 -34.26 -38.58
CA ALA A 73 41.08 -33.67 -37.38
C ALA A 73 39.92 -34.51 -36.83
N THR A 74 39.75 -34.48 -35.52
CA THR A 74 38.64 -35.16 -34.82
C THR A 74 37.44 -34.23 -34.58
N SER A 75 37.26 -33.26 -35.47
CA SER A 75 36.12 -32.34 -35.47
C SER A 75 35.81 -31.86 -36.89
N TYR A 76 34.57 -31.43 -37.11
CA TYR A 76 34.14 -30.89 -38.40
C TYR A 76 33.01 -29.86 -38.22
N LEU A 77 33.17 -28.66 -38.77
CA LEU A 77 32.13 -27.63 -38.76
C LEU A 77 31.28 -27.73 -40.04
N HIS A 78 30.03 -28.16 -39.89
CA HIS A 78 29.04 -28.13 -40.97
C HIS A 78 28.34 -26.76 -40.99
N THR A 79 28.68 -25.89 -41.93
CA THR A 79 28.06 -24.56 -42.11
C THR A 79 26.95 -24.57 -43.17
N GLN A 80 26.15 -23.51 -43.23
CA GLN A 80 25.04 -23.32 -44.18
C GLN A 80 23.88 -24.33 -44.01
N VAL A 81 23.73 -24.84 -42.80
CA VAL A 81 22.57 -25.64 -42.41
C VAL A 81 21.41 -24.73 -42.01
N THR A 82 20.18 -25.17 -42.23
CA THR A 82 18.98 -24.38 -41.95
C THR A 82 18.61 -24.46 -40.48
N ASN A 83 18.45 -23.30 -39.83
CA ASN A 83 17.98 -23.24 -38.46
C ASN A 83 16.55 -23.82 -38.32
N GLY A 84 16.27 -24.49 -37.20
CA GLY A 84 15.03 -25.22 -36.95
C GLY A 84 14.94 -26.58 -37.65
N THR A 85 15.89 -26.93 -38.52
CA THR A 85 15.94 -28.24 -39.20
C THR A 85 16.84 -29.20 -38.44
N LYS A 86 16.36 -30.41 -38.12
CA LYS A 86 17.18 -31.44 -37.46
C LYS A 86 18.11 -32.12 -38.47
N TYR A 87 19.38 -32.23 -38.12
CA TYR A 87 20.42 -32.88 -38.93
C TYR A 87 20.98 -34.10 -38.21
N TYR A 88 21.07 -35.23 -38.90
CA TYR A 88 21.70 -36.48 -38.47
C TYR A 88 23.08 -36.61 -39.12
N TYR A 89 24.03 -37.22 -38.41
CA TYR A 89 25.43 -37.36 -38.83
C TYR A 89 25.94 -38.78 -38.60
N LYS A 90 26.77 -39.25 -39.52
CA LYS A 90 27.59 -40.46 -39.41
C LYS A 90 29.06 -40.07 -39.42
N VAL A 91 29.86 -40.61 -38.51
CA VAL A 91 31.32 -40.45 -38.51
C VAL A 91 31.98 -41.82 -38.44
N ALA A 92 32.81 -42.16 -39.42
CA ALA A 92 33.57 -43.40 -39.50
C ALA A 92 35.08 -43.11 -39.56
N ALA A 93 35.88 -43.96 -38.93
CA ALA A 93 37.33 -43.92 -39.03
C ALA A 93 37.81 -44.78 -40.21
N VAL A 94 38.85 -44.33 -40.92
CA VAL A 94 39.34 -44.95 -42.16
C VAL A 94 40.85 -45.17 -42.06
N ASN A 95 41.33 -46.35 -42.45
CA ASN A 95 42.77 -46.62 -42.63
C ASN A 95 43.04 -47.40 -43.93
N GLY A 96 44.27 -47.88 -44.12
CA GLY A 96 44.66 -48.64 -45.32
C GLY A 96 43.92 -49.98 -45.52
N ALA A 97 43.18 -50.47 -44.52
CA ALA A 97 42.32 -51.65 -44.61
C ALA A 97 40.88 -51.33 -45.05
N GLY A 98 40.46 -50.07 -44.99
CA GLY A 98 39.11 -49.62 -45.32
C GLY A 98 38.45 -48.74 -44.25
N GLU A 99 37.18 -48.44 -44.48
CA GLU A 99 36.31 -47.66 -43.58
C GLU A 99 35.71 -48.58 -42.50
N GLY A 100 35.82 -48.16 -41.24
CA GLY A 100 35.24 -48.83 -40.09
C GLY A 100 33.74 -48.58 -39.93
N THR A 101 33.13 -49.14 -38.89
CA THR A 101 31.72 -48.86 -38.56
C THR A 101 31.53 -47.39 -38.17
N ALA A 102 30.43 -46.77 -38.60
CA ALA A 102 30.13 -45.37 -38.28
C ALA A 102 29.40 -45.20 -36.94
N SER A 103 29.70 -44.11 -36.25
CA SER A 103 28.97 -43.63 -35.07
C SER A 103 28.01 -42.50 -35.45
N LEU A 104 26.89 -42.38 -34.73
CA LEU A 104 25.79 -41.45 -35.06
C LEU A 104 25.72 -40.26 -34.10
N ALA A 105 25.37 -39.08 -34.63
CA ALA A 105 25.02 -37.90 -33.84
C ALA A 105 23.91 -37.09 -34.54
N ASN A 106 23.26 -36.15 -33.85
CA ASN A 106 22.30 -35.24 -34.46
C ASN A 106 22.24 -33.89 -33.73
N ALA A 107 21.84 -32.83 -34.44
CA ALA A 107 21.66 -31.49 -33.88
C ALA A 107 20.63 -30.69 -34.70
N THR A 108 19.97 -29.73 -34.05
CA THR A 108 19.07 -28.76 -34.71
C THR A 108 19.67 -27.35 -34.57
N PRO A 109 20.27 -26.77 -35.62
CA PRO A 109 20.78 -25.40 -35.63
C PRO A 109 19.66 -24.41 -35.28
N ASN A 110 19.97 -23.31 -34.61
CA ASN A 110 18.99 -22.29 -34.23
C ASN A 110 19.51 -20.89 -34.60
N ALA A 111 18.61 -20.01 -35.04
CA ALA A 111 19.00 -18.65 -35.40
C ALA A 111 19.54 -17.91 -34.17
N VAL A 112 20.67 -17.21 -34.32
CA VAL A 112 21.15 -16.31 -33.27
C VAL A 112 20.21 -15.14 -33.22
N VAL A 113 19.53 -15.00 -32.10
CA VAL A 113 18.84 -13.77 -31.74
C VAL A 113 19.68 -13.16 -30.62
N SER A 114 20.37 -12.08 -30.98
CA SER A 114 21.13 -11.28 -30.03
C SER A 114 20.18 -10.45 -29.19
N VAL A 115 20.46 -10.34 -27.89
CA VAL A 115 19.74 -9.43 -27.00
C VAL A 115 19.96 -7.98 -27.45
N PRO A 116 18.90 -7.16 -27.62
CA PRO A 116 19.04 -5.73 -27.82
C PRO A 116 19.78 -5.06 -26.66
N ALA A 117 20.79 -4.24 -26.95
CA ALA A 117 21.58 -3.58 -25.91
C ALA A 117 20.75 -2.70 -24.93
N GLY A 118 19.63 -2.13 -25.38
CA GLY A 118 18.74 -1.33 -24.53
C GLY A 118 17.84 -2.14 -23.58
N SER A 119 17.75 -3.45 -23.75
CA SER A 119 16.84 -4.34 -23.01
C SER A 119 17.51 -5.07 -21.84
N VAL A 120 18.81 -4.88 -21.62
CA VAL A 120 19.61 -5.72 -20.71
C VAL A 120 19.16 -5.65 -19.25
N ASP A 121 18.69 -4.50 -18.79
CA ASP A 121 18.26 -4.31 -17.40
C ASP A 121 16.98 -5.09 -17.06
N ALA A 122 16.18 -5.47 -18.06
CA ALA A 122 14.99 -6.30 -17.86
C ALA A 122 15.32 -7.71 -17.34
N TYR A 123 16.58 -8.14 -17.50
CA TYR A 123 17.05 -9.45 -17.07
C TYR A 123 17.77 -9.42 -15.71
N ASN A 124 17.76 -8.28 -15.01
CA ASN A 124 18.35 -8.19 -13.68
C ASN A 124 17.67 -9.17 -12.71
N LEU A 125 18.46 -9.74 -11.80
CA LEU A 125 17.94 -10.50 -10.68
C LEU A 125 17.05 -9.60 -9.81
N THR A 126 15.84 -10.06 -9.54
CA THR A 126 14.91 -9.45 -8.58
C THR A 126 14.27 -10.55 -7.72
N GLY A 127 13.32 -10.19 -6.85
CA GLY A 127 12.59 -11.18 -6.05
C GLY A 127 13.28 -11.53 -4.74
N PHE A 128 12.78 -12.55 -4.06
CA PHE A 128 13.32 -13.00 -2.77
C PHE A 128 14.77 -13.47 -2.87
N ALA A 129 15.25 -13.90 -4.04
CA ALA A 129 16.65 -14.24 -4.25
C ALA A 129 17.57 -13.01 -4.46
N SER A 130 17.08 -11.77 -4.31
CA SER A 130 17.90 -10.55 -4.47
C SER A 130 19.19 -10.63 -3.64
N GLY A 131 20.33 -10.27 -4.25
CA GLY A 131 21.66 -10.40 -3.66
C GLY A 131 22.32 -11.77 -3.83
N THR A 132 21.69 -12.71 -4.53
CA THR A 132 22.35 -13.93 -5.03
C THR A 132 23.42 -13.55 -6.07
N THR A 133 24.59 -14.17 -5.98
CA THR A 133 25.76 -13.97 -6.85
C THR A 133 26.31 -15.28 -7.42
N GLY A 134 25.82 -16.42 -6.95
CA GLY A 134 26.25 -17.73 -7.42
C GLY A 134 27.75 -17.95 -7.22
N GLY A 135 28.41 -18.47 -8.26
CA GLY A 135 29.86 -18.65 -8.32
C GLY A 135 30.68 -17.37 -8.47
N GLY A 136 30.03 -16.22 -8.68
CA GLY A 136 30.66 -14.95 -9.02
C GLY A 136 31.08 -14.85 -10.49
N ASN A 137 31.47 -13.65 -10.89
CA ASN A 137 31.97 -13.36 -12.24
C ASN A 137 33.48 -13.66 -12.32
N ILE A 138 33.84 -14.91 -12.63
CA ILE A 138 35.22 -15.35 -12.85
C ILE A 138 35.44 -15.74 -14.32
N PRO A 139 36.62 -15.46 -14.90
CA PRO A 139 36.93 -15.83 -16.28
C PRO A 139 37.00 -17.35 -16.44
N ASP A 140 36.79 -17.87 -17.65
CA ASP A 140 36.86 -19.31 -17.94
C ASP A 140 38.28 -19.89 -17.94
N THR A 141 39.27 -19.07 -17.59
CA THR A 141 40.66 -19.43 -17.31
C THR A 141 40.93 -19.61 -15.81
N ASP A 142 39.99 -19.23 -14.94
CA ASP A 142 40.11 -19.43 -13.49
C ASP A 142 40.04 -20.92 -13.15
N PRO A 143 40.90 -21.45 -12.26
CA PRO A 143 40.89 -22.86 -11.89
C PRO A 143 39.58 -23.33 -11.21
N LYS A 144 38.74 -22.40 -10.73
CA LYS A 144 37.41 -22.70 -10.17
C LYS A 144 36.29 -22.72 -11.21
N TYR A 145 36.62 -22.48 -12.48
CA TYR A 145 35.71 -22.60 -13.61
C TYR A 145 35.92 -23.95 -14.30
N ILE A 146 34.85 -24.72 -14.50
CA ILE A 146 34.90 -25.98 -15.25
C ILE A 146 33.96 -25.97 -16.44
N LYS A 147 34.47 -26.45 -17.57
CA LYS A 147 33.69 -26.76 -18.78
C LYS A 147 33.30 -28.22 -18.75
N VAL A 148 32.02 -28.50 -18.89
CA VAL A 148 31.44 -29.84 -18.79
C VAL A 148 30.97 -30.29 -20.16
N TYR A 149 31.63 -31.32 -20.69
CA TYR A 149 31.29 -31.92 -21.99
C TYR A 149 30.57 -33.26 -21.84
N ASN A 150 30.79 -33.95 -20.73
CA ASN A 150 30.28 -35.30 -20.51
C ASN A 150 29.87 -35.53 -19.05
N ASP A 151 29.34 -36.71 -18.79
CA ASP A 151 28.88 -37.18 -17.49
C ASP A 151 29.99 -37.20 -16.42
N THR A 152 31.21 -37.55 -16.80
CA THR A 152 32.37 -37.60 -15.90
C THR A 152 32.80 -36.19 -15.49
N ASP A 153 32.85 -35.25 -16.43
CA ASP A 153 33.12 -33.83 -16.12
C ASP A 153 32.04 -33.27 -15.19
N PHE A 154 30.77 -33.61 -15.45
CA PHE A 154 29.65 -33.18 -14.61
C PHE A 154 29.77 -33.73 -13.19
N ALA A 155 30.08 -35.03 -13.04
CA ALA A 155 30.35 -35.65 -11.74
C ALA A 155 31.51 -34.98 -10.99
N LYS A 156 32.57 -34.56 -11.70
CA LYS A 156 33.68 -33.78 -11.12
C LYS A 156 33.22 -32.39 -10.70
N ALA A 157 32.42 -31.72 -11.52
CA ALA A 157 31.96 -30.35 -11.31
C ALA A 157 31.11 -30.18 -10.05
N ILE A 158 30.13 -31.08 -9.85
CA ILE A 158 29.19 -31.00 -8.72
C ILE A 158 29.79 -31.46 -7.39
N ASN A 159 30.94 -32.14 -7.43
CA ASN A 159 31.61 -32.58 -6.22
C ASN A 159 32.32 -31.40 -5.54
N ARG A 160 31.71 -30.89 -4.47
CA ARG A 160 32.21 -29.73 -3.69
C ARG A 160 33.67 -29.85 -3.24
N LYS A 161 34.21 -31.07 -3.10
CA LYS A 161 35.61 -31.30 -2.73
C LYS A 161 36.59 -30.78 -3.80
N ASN A 162 36.15 -30.66 -5.04
CA ASN A 162 36.94 -30.13 -6.14
C ASN A 162 36.96 -28.59 -6.20
N GLY A 163 36.10 -27.92 -5.42
CA GLY A 163 36.17 -26.47 -5.22
C GLY A 163 35.70 -25.60 -6.40
N TYR A 164 35.07 -26.18 -7.41
CA TYR A 164 34.50 -25.43 -8.53
C TYR A 164 33.38 -24.49 -8.07
N LYS A 165 33.29 -23.34 -8.76
CA LYS A 165 32.33 -22.26 -8.50
C LYS A 165 31.47 -21.96 -9.72
N VAL A 166 32.01 -22.13 -10.91
CA VAL A 166 31.27 -21.94 -12.16
C VAL A 166 31.36 -23.21 -13.00
N VAL A 167 30.20 -23.72 -13.41
CA VAL A 167 30.03 -24.92 -14.21
C VAL A 167 29.36 -24.53 -15.53
N GLU A 168 30.12 -24.51 -16.62
CA GLU A 168 29.63 -24.25 -17.97
C GLU A 168 29.31 -25.57 -18.67
N ILE A 169 28.03 -25.84 -18.89
CA ILE A 169 27.55 -26.99 -19.67
C ILE A 169 27.70 -26.67 -21.15
N MET A 170 28.59 -27.41 -21.81
CA MET A 170 29.04 -27.11 -23.17
C MET A 170 28.11 -27.68 -24.25
N ASN A 171 27.39 -28.75 -23.92
CA ASN A 171 26.51 -29.50 -24.81
C ASN A 171 25.48 -30.27 -23.99
N ASP A 172 24.48 -30.85 -24.67
CA ASP A 172 23.48 -31.72 -24.04
C ASP A 172 24.14 -32.84 -23.23
N LEU A 173 23.57 -33.12 -22.06
CA LEU A 173 23.99 -34.18 -21.14
C LEU A 173 22.86 -35.19 -20.96
N ASN A 174 23.18 -36.43 -21.29
CA ASN A 174 22.35 -37.61 -21.05
C ASN A 174 22.82 -38.24 -19.73
N LEU A 175 22.03 -38.13 -18.67
CA LEU A 175 22.43 -38.48 -17.31
C LEU A 175 21.65 -39.67 -16.74
N GLY A 176 21.01 -40.49 -17.59
CA GLY A 176 20.31 -41.68 -17.17
C GLY A 176 21.24 -42.70 -16.52
N TRP A 177 20.79 -43.35 -15.45
CA TRP A 177 21.68 -44.18 -14.63
C TRP A 177 22.39 -45.30 -15.41
N ASN A 178 21.75 -45.87 -16.42
CA ASN A 178 22.32 -46.97 -17.20
C ASN A 178 23.27 -46.48 -18.32
N GLU A 179 23.13 -45.24 -18.76
CA GLU A 179 23.98 -44.63 -19.79
C GLU A 179 25.19 -43.88 -19.23
N LEU A 180 25.20 -43.57 -17.92
CA LEU A 180 26.39 -43.07 -17.23
C LEU A 180 27.55 -44.05 -17.31
N SER A 181 28.73 -43.51 -17.64
CA SER A 181 30.01 -44.21 -17.63
C SER A 181 30.38 -44.71 -16.22
N ALA A 182 31.18 -45.78 -16.17
CA ALA A 182 31.68 -46.31 -14.91
C ALA A 182 32.54 -45.27 -14.14
N GLU A 183 33.27 -44.42 -14.87
CA GLU A 183 34.06 -43.33 -14.28
C GLU A 183 33.17 -42.26 -13.66
N ALA A 184 32.09 -41.83 -14.34
CA ALA A 184 31.15 -40.87 -13.79
C ALA A 184 30.50 -41.38 -12.50
N LYS A 185 30.04 -42.64 -12.47
CA LYS A 185 29.46 -43.28 -11.28
C LYS A 185 30.46 -43.32 -10.11
N SER A 186 31.70 -43.72 -10.39
CA SER A 186 32.76 -43.75 -9.38
C SER A 186 33.09 -42.35 -8.84
N THR A 187 33.20 -41.37 -9.74
CA THR A 187 33.59 -40.00 -9.42
C THR A 187 32.50 -39.24 -8.64
N ALA A 188 31.23 -39.45 -9.01
CA ALA A 188 30.09 -38.86 -8.32
C ALA A 188 29.89 -39.47 -6.92
N GLY A 189 30.18 -40.76 -6.74
CA GLY A 189 29.90 -41.47 -5.51
C GLY A 189 28.41 -41.40 -5.17
N SER A 190 28.06 -40.78 -4.05
CA SER A 190 26.66 -40.60 -3.62
C SER A 190 25.97 -39.36 -4.21
N LEU A 191 26.66 -38.54 -5.01
CA LEU A 191 26.12 -37.32 -5.58
C LEU A 191 25.26 -37.58 -6.83
N ILE A 192 25.47 -38.70 -7.51
CA ILE A 192 24.59 -39.16 -8.58
C ILE A 192 24.21 -40.59 -8.23
N VAL A 193 22.92 -40.82 -8.07
CA VAL A 193 22.37 -42.14 -7.70
C VAL A 193 21.30 -42.55 -8.69
N THR A 194 20.99 -43.84 -8.75
CA THR A 194 19.79 -44.30 -9.45
C THR A 194 18.55 -43.69 -8.81
N ASN A 195 17.63 -43.20 -9.63
CA ASN A 195 16.27 -42.88 -9.19
C ASN A 195 15.38 -44.13 -9.30
N ALA A 196 14.07 -43.99 -9.00
CA ALA A 196 13.10 -45.05 -9.24
C ALA A 196 13.20 -45.56 -10.70
N ALA A 197 13.11 -46.87 -10.88
CA ALA A 197 13.36 -47.49 -12.19
C ALA A 197 12.19 -47.23 -13.16
N PRO A 198 12.45 -46.80 -14.41
CA PRO A 198 11.42 -46.61 -15.41
C PRO A 198 10.65 -47.88 -15.73
N LEU A 199 9.34 -47.75 -15.90
CA LEU A 199 8.42 -48.87 -16.08
C LEU A 199 7.84 -48.92 -17.51
N THR A 200 7.59 -47.77 -18.13
CA THR A 200 6.73 -47.68 -19.32
C THR A 200 7.37 -46.96 -20.50
N HIS A 201 8.22 -45.95 -20.30
CA HIS A 201 8.78 -45.23 -21.45
C HIS A 201 9.88 -46.06 -22.15
N PRO A 202 9.78 -46.32 -23.48
CA PRO A 202 10.71 -47.21 -24.16
C PRO A 202 12.17 -46.74 -24.09
N VAL A 203 12.41 -45.42 -24.11
CA VAL A 203 13.75 -44.84 -23.99
C VAL A 203 14.27 -44.93 -22.56
N LEU A 204 13.48 -44.53 -21.56
CA LEU A 204 13.92 -44.50 -20.15
C LEU A 204 14.21 -45.89 -19.60
N LYS A 205 13.49 -46.92 -20.07
CA LYS A 205 13.81 -48.31 -19.71
C LYS A 205 15.22 -48.74 -20.14
N VAL A 206 15.77 -48.11 -21.17
CA VAL A 206 17.15 -48.34 -21.63
C VAL A 206 18.11 -47.44 -20.86
N THR A 207 17.85 -46.13 -20.85
CA THR A 207 18.79 -45.13 -20.30
C THR A 207 18.82 -45.12 -18.78
N GLY A 208 17.76 -45.56 -18.11
CA GLY A 208 17.55 -45.37 -16.68
C GLY A 208 17.33 -43.89 -16.33
N VAL A 209 17.07 -43.62 -15.05
CA VAL A 209 16.90 -42.25 -14.54
C VAL A 209 17.82 -42.08 -13.34
N SER A 210 18.52 -40.94 -13.28
CA SER A 210 19.36 -40.59 -12.14
C SER A 210 18.71 -39.52 -11.27
N LYS A 211 19.18 -39.42 -10.02
CA LYS A 211 18.98 -38.28 -9.14
C LYS A 211 20.35 -37.69 -8.80
N VAL A 212 20.50 -36.40 -9.02
CA VAL A 212 21.74 -35.63 -8.84
C VAL A 212 21.59 -34.74 -7.63
N TYR A 213 22.54 -34.77 -6.70
CA TYR A 213 22.53 -33.96 -5.49
C TYR A 213 23.54 -32.81 -5.56
N LEU A 214 23.04 -31.60 -5.35
CA LEU A 214 23.82 -30.44 -4.93
C LEU A 214 23.58 -30.24 -3.43
N ASP A 215 24.25 -31.06 -2.62
CA ASP A 215 24.06 -31.07 -1.17
C ASP A 215 25.18 -30.30 -0.48
N THR A 216 24.83 -29.35 0.39
CA THR A 216 25.76 -28.49 1.14
C THR A 216 26.76 -27.72 0.27
N VAL A 217 26.31 -27.32 -0.93
CA VAL A 217 27.07 -26.52 -1.88
C VAL A 217 26.81 -25.04 -1.62
N THR A 218 27.85 -24.21 -1.71
CA THR A 218 27.71 -22.76 -1.56
C THR A 218 28.45 -21.99 -2.63
N ASN A 219 27.84 -20.89 -3.09
CA ASN A 219 28.40 -19.98 -4.09
C ASN A 219 28.70 -20.73 -5.41
N MET A 220 27.66 -21.17 -6.12
CA MET A 220 27.85 -21.89 -7.38
C MET A 220 26.92 -21.39 -8.47
N THR A 221 27.44 -21.27 -9.69
CA THR A 221 26.67 -21.01 -10.91
C THR A 221 26.80 -22.21 -11.84
N ILE A 222 25.68 -22.82 -12.24
CA ILE A 222 25.62 -23.80 -13.33
C ILE A 222 24.87 -23.16 -14.48
N PHE A 223 25.48 -23.10 -15.66
CA PHE A 223 24.84 -22.49 -16.82
C PHE A 223 25.29 -23.12 -18.13
N SER A 224 24.58 -22.85 -19.23
CA SER A 224 25.10 -23.07 -20.58
C SER A 224 25.18 -21.75 -21.33
N ALA A 225 26.16 -21.60 -22.22
CA ALA A 225 26.18 -20.46 -23.14
C ALA A 225 25.08 -20.56 -24.21
N ASN A 226 24.64 -21.79 -24.55
CA ASN A 226 23.85 -22.08 -25.74
C ASN A 226 22.50 -22.78 -25.46
N GLY A 227 22.04 -22.84 -24.20
CA GLY A 227 20.77 -23.50 -23.89
C GLY A 227 20.83 -25.03 -23.86
N SER A 228 21.95 -25.64 -23.46
CA SER A 228 22.13 -27.10 -23.46
C SER A 228 21.09 -27.85 -22.62
N LYS A 229 20.75 -29.07 -23.07
CA LYS A 229 19.79 -29.96 -22.39
C LYS A 229 20.43 -30.79 -21.28
N ILE A 230 19.70 -31.00 -20.20
CA ILE A 230 19.93 -32.01 -19.17
C ILE A 230 18.78 -33.02 -19.27
N LYS A 231 19.09 -34.28 -19.54
CA LYS A 231 18.11 -35.35 -19.76
C LYS A 231 18.24 -36.48 -18.76
N HIS A 232 17.11 -37.14 -18.51
CA HIS A 232 17.04 -38.38 -17.73
C HIS A 232 17.54 -38.27 -16.28
N ALA A 233 17.57 -37.06 -15.71
CA ALA A 233 17.96 -36.87 -14.32
C ALA A 233 17.21 -35.71 -13.67
N GLY A 234 16.88 -35.88 -12.39
CA GLY A 234 16.43 -34.79 -11.50
C GLY A 234 17.59 -34.20 -10.70
N LEU A 235 17.51 -32.90 -10.38
CA LEU A 235 18.50 -32.15 -9.62
C LEU A 235 17.95 -31.74 -8.24
N ASP A 236 18.42 -32.38 -7.18
CA ASP A 236 18.08 -32.06 -5.80
C ASP A 236 19.14 -31.12 -5.22
N ILE A 237 18.80 -29.85 -5.07
CA ILE A 237 19.56 -28.86 -4.29
C ILE A 237 19.12 -29.00 -2.83
N LYS A 238 20.07 -29.24 -1.94
CA LYS A 238 19.80 -29.46 -0.52
C LYS A 238 20.81 -28.76 0.36
N HIS A 239 20.35 -28.15 1.46
CA HIS A 239 21.20 -27.52 2.48
C HIS A 239 22.28 -26.57 1.91
N SER A 240 21.98 -25.95 0.79
CA SER A 240 22.88 -25.18 -0.05
C SER A 240 22.49 -23.70 -0.02
N SER A 241 23.41 -22.85 -0.46
CA SER A 241 23.10 -21.42 -0.56
C SER A 241 23.86 -20.68 -1.64
N ASN A 242 23.26 -19.59 -2.11
CA ASN A 242 23.82 -18.75 -3.15
C ASN A 242 24.10 -19.57 -4.43
N ILE A 243 23.04 -20.13 -5.00
CA ILE A 243 23.09 -21.01 -6.16
C ILE A 243 22.39 -20.33 -7.34
N ILE A 244 23.03 -20.35 -8.51
CA ILE A 244 22.46 -19.86 -9.77
C ILE A 244 22.41 -21.04 -10.76
N ILE A 245 21.25 -21.23 -11.40
CA ILE A 245 21.05 -22.18 -12.50
C ILE A 245 20.46 -21.42 -13.68
N ARG A 246 21.19 -21.34 -14.81
CA ARG A 246 20.79 -20.48 -15.94
C ARG A 246 20.94 -21.07 -17.32
N ASN A 247 20.04 -20.70 -18.21
CA ASN A 247 20.12 -21.02 -19.64
C ASN A 247 20.27 -22.53 -19.91
N LEU A 248 19.53 -23.36 -19.18
CA LEU A 248 19.51 -24.81 -19.34
C LEU A 248 18.12 -25.30 -19.70
N GLU A 249 18.07 -26.35 -20.50
CA GLU A 249 16.83 -27.04 -20.84
C GLU A 249 16.76 -28.38 -20.10
N PHE A 250 15.61 -28.72 -19.53
CA PHE A 250 15.37 -29.94 -18.77
C PHE A 250 14.26 -30.74 -19.47
N ASP A 251 14.60 -31.95 -19.93
CA ASP A 251 13.76 -32.72 -20.85
C ASP A 251 13.82 -34.23 -20.56
N GLU A 252 12.85 -34.98 -21.12
CA GLU A 252 12.82 -36.45 -21.12
C GLU A 252 12.72 -37.09 -19.70
N LEU A 253 11.99 -36.47 -18.75
CA LEU A 253 11.81 -37.01 -17.38
C LEU A 253 10.36 -37.41 -17.05
N TRP A 254 9.60 -37.87 -18.05
CA TRP A 254 8.22 -38.33 -17.87
C TRP A 254 8.00 -39.70 -18.52
N GLU A 255 7.13 -40.51 -17.91
CA GLU A 255 6.62 -41.74 -18.50
C GLU A 255 5.16 -41.95 -18.14
N TRP A 256 4.45 -42.83 -18.85
CA TRP A 256 3.06 -43.16 -18.55
C TRP A 256 2.91 -43.92 -17.22
N ASP A 257 1.92 -43.56 -16.41
CA ASP A 257 1.69 -44.19 -15.11
C ASP A 257 0.63 -45.30 -15.14
N GLU A 258 1.05 -46.53 -15.40
CA GLU A 258 0.23 -47.74 -15.16
C GLU A 258 0.14 -48.08 -13.66
N ALA A 259 1.22 -47.85 -12.91
CA ALA A 259 1.41 -48.44 -11.58
C ALA A 259 0.49 -47.81 -10.53
N THR A 260 0.25 -46.50 -10.62
CA THR A 260 -0.69 -45.76 -9.77
C THR A 260 -1.91 -45.24 -10.53
N LYS A 261 -2.16 -45.80 -11.72
CA LYS A 261 -3.36 -45.56 -12.54
C LYS A 261 -3.55 -44.08 -12.91
N GLY A 262 -2.48 -43.37 -13.25
CA GLY A 262 -2.50 -41.96 -13.64
C GLY A 262 -2.40 -40.96 -12.49
N ASN A 263 -2.17 -41.43 -11.25
CA ASN A 263 -1.91 -40.54 -10.13
C ASN A 263 -0.54 -39.87 -10.23
N TYR A 264 0.44 -40.59 -10.79
CA TYR A 264 1.84 -40.19 -10.83
C TYR A 264 2.44 -40.02 -9.43
N ASP A 265 2.30 -41.06 -8.59
CA ASP A 265 2.76 -41.05 -7.18
C ASP A 265 3.74 -42.20 -6.88
N LYS A 266 4.33 -42.83 -7.91
CA LYS A 266 5.29 -43.93 -7.73
C LYS A 266 6.75 -43.54 -7.99
N GLN A 267 7.01 -42.82 -9.08
CA GLN A 267 8.38 -42.61 -9.54
C GLN A 267 9.06 -41.43 -8.86
N ASP A 268 8.30 -40.43 -8.41
CA ASP A 268 8.79 -39.23 -7.72
C ASP A 268 9.95 -38.55 -8.46
N TRP A 269 9.84 -38.46 -9.79
CA TRP A 269 10.82 -37.77 -10.61
C TRP A 269 10.43 -36.30 -10.82
N ASP A 270 11.15 -35.44 -10.11
CA ASP A 270 11.14 -33.99 -10.27
C ASP A 270 12.34 -33.55 -11.12
N TYR A 271 12.21 -32.53 -11.98
CA TYR A 271 13.42 -31.97 -12.62
C TYR A 271 14.30 -31.29 -11.59
N MET A 272 13.70 -30.61 -10.61
CA MET A 272 14.44 -29.93 -9.56
C MET A 272 13.69 -29.94 -8.23
N THR A 273 14.43 -30.20 -7.15
CA THR A 273 13.98 -29.97 -5.78
C THR A 273 14.92 -28.97 -5.11
N VAL A 274 14.37 -27.97 -4.43
CA VAL A 274 15.08 -27.01 -3.58
C VAL A 274 14.63 -27.26 -2.14
N GLU A 275 15.52 -27.72 -1.27
CA GLU A 275 15.18 -28.22 0.06
C GLU A 275 16.12 -27.64 1.14
N ASP A 276 15.54 -26.86 2.05
CA ASP A 276 16.28 -26.19 3.15
C ASP A 276 17.44 -25.32 2.63
N ASP A 277 17.25 -24.71 1.44
CA ASP A 277 18.22 -23.85 0.77
C ASP A 277 17.92 -22.36 0.96
N THR A 278 18.93 -21.52 0.74
CA THR A 278 18.76 -20.05 0.71
C THR A 278 19.40 -19.41 -0.50
N LYS A 279 18.81 -18.33 -1.05
CA LYS A 279 19.40 -17.55 -2.16
C LYS A 279 19.63 -18.42 -3.41
N VAL A 280 18.54 -18.88 -4.01
CA VAL A 280 18.56 -19.72 -5.21
C VAL A 280 17.90 -18.97 -6.36
N TRP A 281 18.62 -18.82 -7.48
CA TRP A 281 18.10 -18.17 -8.68
C TRP A 281 18.11 -19.13 -9.86
N ILE A 282 16.93 -19.41 -10.40
CA ILE A 282 16.71 -20.25 -11.57
C ILE A 282 16.20 -19.34 -12.69
N ASP A 283 16.98 -19.15 -13.74
CA ASP A 283 16.70 -18.08 -14.73
C ASP A 283 16.98 -18.49 -16.17
N HIS A 284 16.09 -18.11 -17.09
CA HIS A 284 16.17 -18.51 -18.50
C HIS A 284 16.30 -20.02 -18.71
N CYS A 285 15.61 -20.82 -17.90
CA CYS A 285 15.57 -22.27 -18.10
C CYS A 285 14.31 -22.69 -18.86
N THR A 286 14.38 -23.81 -19.57
CA THR A 286 13.20 -24.45 -20.17
C THR A 286 12.96 -25.79 -19.51
N PHE A 287 11.72 -26.09 -19.13
CA PHE A 287 11.33 -27.37 -18.51
C PHE A 287 10.19 -27.99 -19.31
N TYR A 288 10.33 -29.26 -19.65
CA TYR A 288 9.31 -30.03 -20.37
C TYR A 288 8.46 -30.86 -19.38
N LYS A 289 7.86 -31.94 -19.89
CA LYS A 289 7.12 -32.94 -19.11
C LYS A 289 8.02 -33.60 -18.04
N SER A 290 7.58 -33.64 -16.79
CA SER A 290 8.14 -34.50 -15.73
C SER A 290 7.06 -35.43 -15.17
N TYR A 291 7.47 -36.56 -14.60
CA TYR A 291 6.55 -37.51 -13.97
C TYR A 291 5.78 -36.87 -12.81
N ASP A 292 6.48 -36.17 -11.90
CA ASP A 292 5.87 -35.45 -10.78
C ASP A 292 6.02 -33.92 -10.93
N GLY A 293 6.83 -33.26 -10.10
CA GLY A 293 7.04 -31.82 -10.10
C GLY A 293 8.00 -31.34 -11.18
N GLY A 294 7.81 -30.09 -11.63
CA GLY A 294 8.83 -29.43 -12.42
C GLY A 294 9.94 -28.89 -11.53
N ILE A 295 9.57 -27.99 -10.61
CA ILE A 295 10.47 -27.46 -9.58
C ILE A 295 9.72 -27.41 -8.26
N ASP A 296 10.11 -28.25 -7.32
CA ASP A 296 9.54 -28.23 -5.98
C ASP A 296 10.44 -27.48 -4.99
N ILE A 297 9.83 -26.73 -4.08
CA ILE A 297 10.49 -25.99 -3.01
C ILE A 297 9.97 -26.48 -1.66
N LYS A 298 10.84 -27.08 -0.85
CA LYS A 298 10.48 -27.87 0.35
C LYS A 298 11.29 -27.44 1.58
N GLN A 299 10.86 -27.92 2.75
CA GLN A 299 11.60 -27.85 4.01
C GLN A 299 12.05 -26.43 4.42
N GLY A 300 11.25 -25.40 4.13
CA GLY A 300 11.53 -24.02 4.54
C GLY A 300 12.56 -23.28 3.70
N ALA A 301 12.89 -23.77 2.50
CA ALA A 301 13.76 -23.05 1.56
C ALA A 301 13.25 -21.62 1.30
N SER A 302 14.16 -20.65 1.37
CA SER A 302 13.82 -19.22 1.34
C SER A 302 14.73 -18.44 0.39
N GLY A 303 14.31 -17.26 -0.05
CA GLY A 303 15.11 -16.50 -1.00
C GLY A 303 15.22 -17.19 -2.37
N VAL A 304 14.12 -17.74 -2.90
CA VAL A 304 14.10 -18.39 -4.21
C VAL A 304 13.47 -17.46 -5.24
N THR A 305 14.12 -17.28 -6.40
CA THR A 305 13.55 -16.61 -7.58
C THR A 305 13.62 -17.55 -8.76
N ILE A 306 12.50 -17.74 -9.45
CA ILE A 306 12.42 -18.42 -10.74
C ILE A 306 11.96 -17.39 -11.77
N SER A 307 12.83 -17.03 -12.71
CA SER A 307 12.56 -15.95 -13.66
C SER A 307 12.85 -16.31 -15.11
N TRP A 308 12.20 -15.59 -16.02
CA TRP A 308 12.45 -15.68 -17.46
C TRP A 308 12.45 -17.12 -18.00
N SER A 309 11.73 -18.04 -17.36
CA SER A 309 11.79 -19.46 -17.65
C SER A 309 10.53 -19.92 -18.40
N ASN A 310 10.66 -20.97 -19.20
CA ASN A 310 9.59 -21.52 -20.00
C ASN A 310 9.24 -22.93 -19.51
N PHE A 311 7.98 -23.15 -19.17
CA PHE A 311 7.46 -24.42 -18.65
C PHE A 311 6.45 -24.96 -19.64
N LYS A 312 6.72 -26.14 -20.22
CA LYS A 312 6.01 -26.61 -21.40
C LYS A 312 5.49 -28.03 -21.22
N GLY A 313 4.25 -28.23 -21.65
CA GLY A 313 3.76 -29.55 -22.01
C GLY A 313 4.42 -30.09 -23.30
N ASP A 314 4.05 -31.30 -23.67
CA ASP A 314 4.41 -31.93 -24.94
C ASP A 314 3.73 -31.23 -26.14
N ASP A 315 4.43 -31.13 -27.26
CA ASP A 315 3.97 -30.42 -28.46
C ASP A 315 3.02 -31.23 -29.35
N ARG A 316 2.77 -32.50 -29.00
CA ARG A 316 1.88 -33.43 -29.72
C ARG A 316 2.32 -33.72 -31.16
N SER A 317 3.57 -33.41 -31.50
CA SER A 317 4.12 -33.74 -32.81
C SER A 317 4.19 -35.26 -33.00
N ALA A 318 4.22 -35.72 -34.27
CA ALA A 318 4.16 -37.15 -34.60
C ALA A 318 5.30 -38.01 -33.97
N ASN A 319 6.38 -37.37 -33.53
CA ASN A 319 7.49 -38.02 -32.83
C ASN A 319 7.82 -37.35 -31.48
N SER A 320 6.86 -36.65 -30.89
CA SER A 320 7.00 -36.08 -29.55
C SER A 320 7.25 -37.15 -28.49
N TRP A 321 7.73 -36.75 -27.32
CA TRP A 321 8.05 -37.69 -26.24
C TRP A 321 6.80 -38.47 -25.80
N VAL A 322 5.67 -37.78 -25.63
CA VAL A 322 4.40 -38.43 -25.31
C VAL A 322 3.94 -39.34 -26.46
N THR A 323 4.12 -38.94 -27.72
CA THR A 323 3.71 -39.76 -28.86
C THR A 323 4.54 -41.05 -28.96
N GLN A 324 5.85 -41.00 -28.68
CA GLN A 324 6.69 -42.19 -28.61
C GLN A 324 6.21 -43.17 -27.53
N GLN A 325 5.86 -42.66 -26.34
CA GLN A 325 5.27 -43.46 -25.27
C GLN A 325 3.96 -44.13 -25.70
N ILE A 326 3.03 -43.37 -26.27
CA ILE A 326 1.71 -43.89 -26.66
C ILE A 326 1.84 -44.91 -27.79
N ASN A 327 2.70 -44.68 -28.79
CA ASN A 327 2.95 -45.63 -29.87
C ASN A 327 3.50 -46.97 -29.36
N ALA A 328 4.42 -46.93 -28.39
CA ALA A 328 4.96 -48.14 -27.77
C ALA A 328 3.88 -48.93 -27.00
N MET A 329 2.94 -48.24 -26.35
CA MET A 329 1.82 -48.90 -25.69
C MET A 329 0.76 -49.43 -26.67
N GLU A 330 0.46 -48.70 -27.74
CA GLU A 330 -0.48 -49.14 -28.78
C GLU A 330 0.01 -50.41 -29.48
N ALA A 331 1.31 -50.53 -29.72
CA ALA A 331 1.91 -51.74 -30.29
C ALA A 331 1.79 -52.98 -29.38
N ASN A 332 1.58 -52.78 -28.06
CA ASN A 332 1.50 -53.87 -27.08
C ASN A 332 0.43 -53.60 -26.01
N ARG A 333 -0.80 -53.32 -26.45
CA ARG A 333 -1.91 -52.87 -25.57
C ARG A 333 -2.14 -53.75 -24.33
N SER A 334 -2.06 -55.07 -24.47
CA SER A 334 -2.34 -56.00 -23.37
C SER A 334 -1.38 -55.89 -22.19
N ALA A 335 -0.19 -55.32 -22.40
CA ALA A 335 0.79 -55.07 -21.34
C ALA A 335 0.50 -53.82 -20.49
N TYR A 336 -0.47 -52.99 -20.89
CA TYR A 336 -0.77 -51.69 -20.27
C TYR A 336 -2.27 -51.60 -19.92
N PRO A 337 -2.71 -52.17 -18.78
CA PRO A 337 -4.14 -52.31 -18.45
C PRO A 337 -4.93 -51.00 -18.37
N MET A 338 -4.34 -49.92 -17.85
CA MET A 338 -4.98 -48.60 -17.82
C MET A 338 -5.12 -48.05 -19.24
N TYR A 339 -4.02 -48.02 -20.00
CA TYR A 339 -4.05 -47.59 -21.40
C TYR A 339 -5.09 -48.39 -22.20
N ASN A 340 -5.02 -49.72 -22.15
CA ASN A 340 -5.98 -50.60 -22.82
C ASN A 340 -7.42 -50.33 -22.38
N GLY A 341 -7.64 -50.11 -21.08
CA GLY A 341 -8.94 -49.73 -20.55
C GLY A 341 -9.47 -48.41 -21.14
N LEU A 342 -8.61 -47.40 -21.32
CA LEU A 342 -9.00 -46.15 -22.01
C LEU A 342 -9.30 -46.39 -23.49
N ARG A 343 -8.52 -47.24 -24.18
CA ARG A 343 -8.82 -47.64 -25.57
C ARG A 343 -10.20 -48.30 -25.67
N ASP A 344 -10.54 -49.18 -24.73
CA ASP A 344 -11.84 -49.87 -24.68
C ASP A 344 -13.01 -48.91 -24.35
N MET A 345 -12.73 -47.76 -23.73
CA MET A 345 -13.70 -46.66 -23.52
C MET A 345 -13.87 -45.76 -24.76
N GLY A 346 -13.24 -46.09 -25.90
CA GLY A 346 -13.42 -45.40 -27.17
C GLY A 346 -12.59 -44.13 -27.34
N PHE A 347 -11.61 -43.86 -26.46
CA PHE A 347 -10.58 -42.86 -26.79
C PHE A 347 -9.87 -43.27 -28.09
N THR A 348 -9.20 -42.35 -28.79
CA THR A 348 -8.19 -42.65 -29.83
C THR A 348 -6.77 -42.45 -29.28
N PRO A 349 -5.70 -42.95 -29.91
CA PRO A 349 -4.34 -42.62 -29.48
C PRO A 349 -4.09 -41.10 -29.49
N ALA A 350 -4.67 -40.38 -30.46
CA ALA A 350 -4.58 -38.92 -30.55
C ALA A 350 -5.27 -38.21 -29.37
N ASP A 351 -6.40 -38.73 -28.88
CA ASP A 351 -7.05 -38.19 -27.68
C ASP A 351 -6.19 -38.43 -26.44
N ILE A 352 -5.58 -39.62 -26.34
CA ILE A 352 -4.70 -39.95 -25.22
C ILE A 352 -3.45 -39.07 -25.21
N ILE A 353 -2.83 -38.86 -26.37
CA ILE A 353 -1.71 -37.93 -26.54
C ILE A 353 -2.12 -36.51 -26.13
N ALA A 354 -3.26 -36.02 -26.63
CA ALA A 354 -3.72 -34.66 -26.35
C ALA A 354 -3.94 -34.40 -24.84
N VAL A 355 -4.58 -35.33 -24.13
CA VAL A 355 -4.82 -35.23 -22.68
C VAL A 355 -3.54 -35.42 -21.87
N SER A 356 -2.63 -36.28 -22.33
CA SER A 356 -1.35 -36.56 -21.65
C SER A 356 -0.29 -35.48 -21.89
N ALA A 357 -0.51 -34.60 -22.86
CA ALA A 357 0.47 -33.60 -23.28
C ALA A 357 0.73 -32.53 -22.21
N GLY A 358 -0.26 -32.18 -21.39
CA GLY A 358 -0.08 -31.18 -20.33
C GLY A 358 0.89 -31.64 -19.24
N GLN A 359 1.67 -30.70 -18.68
CA GLN A 359 2.45 -30.97 -17.48
C GLN A 359 1.53 -30.97 -16.26
N LYS A 360 1.48 -32.07 -15.50
CA LYS A 360 0.45 -32.27 -14.47
C LYS A 360 0.69 -31.40 -13.23
N LYS A 361 1.92 -31.30 -12.74
CA LYS A 361 2.28 -30.63 -11.49
C LYS A 361 3.54 -29.78 -11.72
N GLN A 362 3.52 -28.49 -11.39
CA GLN A 362 4.64 -27.60 -11.69
C GLN A 362 5.47 -27.20 -10.46
N HIS A 363 4.91 -26.40 -9.56
CA HIS A 363 5.62 -25.90 -8.37
C HIS A 363 4.93 -26.28 -7.07
N LEU A 364 5.36 -27.36 -6.42
CA LEU A 364 4.97 -27.61 -5.04
C LEU A 364 5.84 -26.79 -4.09
N VAL A 365 5.25 -25.81 -3.41
CA VAL A 365 5.92 -24.96 -2.42
C VAL A 365 5.39 -25.32 -1.04
N GLY A 366 6.12 -26.18 -0.34
CA GLY A 366 5.68 -26.84 0.90
C GLY A 366 5.03 -28.20 0.61
N ALA A 367 5.78 -29.29 0.83
CA ALA A 367 5.34 -30.64 0.49
C ALA A 367 4.43 -31.27 1.55
N THR A 368 4.73 -31.03 2.83
CA THR A 368 4.03 -31.62 3.98
C THR A 368 3.02 -30.62 4.54
N GLU A 369 1.81 -31.09 4.86
CA GLU A 369 0.75 -30.27 5.47
C GLU A 369 1.14 -29.85 6.88
N PHE A 370 0.92 -28.57 7.20
CA PHE A 370 1.21 -27.96 8.50
C PHE A 370 2.65 -28.16 9.00
N ASP A 371 3.60 -28.35 8.09
CA ASP A 371 5.01 -28.41 8.46
C ASP A 371 5.44 -27.09 9.09
N ALA A 372 6.10 -27.16 10.25
CA ALA A 372 6.55 -26.00 11.00
C ALA A 372 7.55 -25.12 10.22
N LYS A 373 8.17 -25.65 9.16
CA LYS A 373 9.07 -24.91 8.27
C LYS A 373 8.34 -24.22 7.11
N ASN A 374 7.10 -24.58 6.79
CA ASN A 374 6.34 -23.96 5.70
C ASN A 374 6.25 -22.42 5.80
N PRO A 375 6.07 -21.80 6.98
CA PRO A 375 6.11 -20.35 7.15
C PRO A 375 7.39 -19.66 6.64
N ASN A 376 8.51 -20.37 6.52
CA ASN A 376 9.78 -19.80 6.05
C ASN A 376 9.89 -19.75 4.52
N LEU A 377 8.99 -20.43 3.79
CA LEU A 377 9.05 -20.51 2.33
C LEU A 377 8.89 -19.13 1.71
N GLN A 378 9.81 -18.76 0.81
CA GLN A 378 9.80 -17.47 0.10
C GLN A 378 10.19 -17.68 -1.36
N VAL A 379 9.24 -17.48 -2.28
CA VAL A 379 9.43 -17.74 -3.72
C VAL A 379 8.93 -16.56 -4.55
N THR A 380 9.75 -16.09 -5.49
CA THR A 380 9.33 -15.16 -6.55
C THR A 380 9.27 -15.88 -7.88
N LEU A 381 8.18 -15.71 -8.62
CA LEU A 381 8.01 -16.18 -9.99
C LEU A 381 7.82 -14.94 -10.89
N HIS A 382 8.69 -14.70 -11.88
CA HIS A 382 8.44 -13.57 -12.77
C HIS A 382 8.91 -13.77 -14.21
N HIS A 383 8.18 -13.19 -15.16
CA HIS A 383 8.50 -13.31 -16.58
C HIS A 383 8.60 -14.78 -17.04
N ASN A 384 7.83 -15.65 -16.39
CA ASN A 384 7.75 -17.07 -16.73
C ASN A 384 6.57 -17.32 -17.67
N TYR A 385 6.77 -18.18 -18.66
CA TYR A 385 5.72 -18.65 -19.55
C TYR A 385 5.35 -20.10 -19.20
N TYR A 386 4.12 -20.33 -18.77
CA TYR A 386 3.58 -21.65 -18.46
C TYR A 386 2.66 -22.10 -19.59
N GLN A 387 3.19 -22.88 -20.52
CA GLN A 387 2.47 -23.40 -21.69
C GLN A 387 1.96 -24.82 -21.43
N ASN A 388 0.64 -24.99 -21.40
CA ASN A 388 -0.03 -26.27 -21.15
C ASN A 388 0.40 -26.93 -19.83
N VAL A 389 0.46 -26.13 -18.77
CA VAL A 389 0.69 -26.58 -17.39
C VAL A 389 -0.66 -26.67 -16.66
N ASN A 390 -0.93 -27.78 -15.99
CA ASN A 390 -2.26 -28.10 -15.46
C ASN A 390 -2.53 -27.53 -14.06
N ASP A 391 -1.51 -27.47 -13.20
CA ASP A 391 -1.67 -27.19 -11.77
C ASP A 391 -0.38 -26.66 -11.14
N ARG A 392 -0.52 -26.03 -9.98
CA ARG A 392 0.57 -25.57 -9.10
C ARG A 392 1.44 -24.44 -9.70
N MET A 393 0.86 -23.28 -10.01
CA MET A 393 1.60 -22.10 -10.50
C MET A 393 1.54 -20.86 -9.57
N PRO A 394 2.02 -20.93 -8.31
CA PRO A 394 2.49 -22.10 -7.57
C PRO A 394 1.35 -22.77 -6.77
N ARG A 395 1.62 -23.91 -6.12
CA ARG A 395 0.81 -24.40 -4.98
C ARG A 395 1.59 -24.20 -3.69
N LEU A 396 1.20 -23.20 -2.91
CA LEU A 396 1.85 -22.79 -1.67
C LEU A 396 1.13 -23.31 -0.43
N ARG A 397 1.90 -23.82 0.54
CA ARG A 397 1.48 -24.05 1.94
C ARG A 397 2.25 -23.12 2.86
N GLY A 398 1.56 -22.34 3.70
CA GLY A 398 2.22 -21.35 4.56
C GLY A 398 3.03 -20.34 3.76
N GLY A 399 4.09 -19.76 4.33
CA GLY A 399 5.08 -18.95 3.61
C GLY A 399 4.51 -17.82 2.73
N ASN A 400 5.32 -17.43 1.74
CA ASN A 400 5.03 -16.33 0.83
C ASN A 400 5.46 -16.66 -0.60
N ALA A 401 4.57 -16.40 -1.57
CA ALA A 401 4.90 -16.43 -2.99
C ALA A 401 4.45 -15.14 -3.69
N HIS A 402 5.34 -14.57 -4.49
CA HIS A 402 5.05 -13.41 -5.32
C HIS A 402 5.23 -13.79 -6.79
N ALA A 403 4.14 -13.80 -7.54
CA ALA A 403 4.12 -14.07 -8.97
C ALA A 403 3.76 -12.78 -9.72
N TYR A 404 4.65 -12.27 -10.57
CA TYR A 404 4.35 -11.08 -11.36
C TYR A 404 4.86 -11.18 -12.79
N ASN A 405 4.20 -10.51 -13.74
CA ASN A 405 4.54 -10.61 -15.16
C ASN A 405 4.63 -12.07 -15.63
N ILE A 406 3.75 -12.98 -15.18
CA ILE A 406 3.72 -14.37 -15.66
C ILE A 406 2.58 -14.62 -16.64
N VAL A 407 2.76 -15.60 -17.53
CA VAL A 407 1.71 -16.08 -18.43
C VAL A 407 1.34 -17.51 -18.09
N MET A 408 0.07 -17.76 -17.75
CA MET A 408 -0.49 -19.10 -17.59
C MET A 408 -1.37 -19.43 -18.80
N ASP A 409 -0.81 -20.11 -19.79
CA ASP A 409 -1.47 -20.43 -21.05
C ASP A 409 -1.90 -21.91 -21.07
N SER A 410 -3.19 -22.15 -20.85
CA SER A 410 -3.82 -23.48 -20.84
C SER A 410 -4.74 -23.72 -22.03
N ALA A 411 -4.63 -22.97 -23.13
CA ALA A 411 -5.51 -23.12 -24.29
C ALA A 411 -5.49 -24.55 -24.86
N GLY A 412 -4.29 -25.12 -25.06
CA GLY A 412 -4.14 -26.50 -25.53
C GLY A 412 -4.68 -27.53 -24.54
N ASN A 413 -4.56 -27.29 -23.24
CA ASN A 413 -5.12 -28.12 -22.17
C ASN A 413 -6.65 -28.08 -22.16
N ARG A 414 -7.23 -26.89 -22.35
CA ARG A 414 -8.67 -26.68 -22.46
C ARG A 414 -9.25 -27.43 -23.65
N GLU A 415 -8.60 -27.36 -24.81
CA GLU A 415 -8.97 -28.16 -25.98
C GLU A 415 -8.91 -29.67 -25.69
N ALA A 416 -7.84 -30.13 -25.04
CA ALA A 416 -7.70 -31.53 -24.68
C ALA A 416 -8.79 -32.02 -23.71
N SER A 417 -9.17 -31.20 -22.73
CA SER A 417 -10.24 -31.54 -21.79
C SER A 417 -11.59 -31.78 -22.48
N ARG A 418 -11.87 -31.06 -23.58
CA ARG A 418 -13.11 -31.17 -24.36
C ARG A 418 -13.18 -32.45 -25.20
N ARG A 419 -12.08 -33.21 -25.30
CA ARG A 419 -12.04 -34.52 -25.97
C ARG A 419 -12.57 -35.66 -25.10
N ILE A 420 -12.82 -35.39 -23.82
CA ILE A 420 -13.35 -36.37 -22.87
C ILE A 420 -14.86 -36.15 -22.75
N SER A 421 -15.67 -37.11 -23.19
CA SER A 421 -17.13 -37.04 -23.00
C SER A 421 -17.50 -37.24 -21.53
N ALA A 422 -18.71 -36.84 -21.14
CA ALA A 422 -19.21 -37.05 -19.78
C ALA A 422 -19.29 -38.55 -19.42
N GLU A 423 -19.69 -39.39 -20.38
CA GLU A 423 -19.74 -40.85 -20.24
C GLU A 423 -18.34 -41.45 -20.06
N GLN A 424 -17.37 -40.96 -20.81
CA GLN A 424 -15.97 -41.38 -20.68
C GLN A 424 -15.38 -40.96 -19.33
N ALA A 425 -15.64 -39.74 -18.87
CA ALA A 425 -15.21 -39.27 -17.55
C ALA A 425 -15.78 -40.13 -16.41
N ALA A 426 -17.07 -40.50 -16.51
CA ALA A 426 -17.70 -41.42 -15.57
C ALA A 426 -17.07 -42.82 -15.62
N ALA A 427 -16.78 -43.34 -16.81
CA ALA A 427 -16.16 -44.64 -17.01
C ALA A 427 -14.71 -44.70 -16.47
N ILE A 428 -13.93 -43.64 -16.66
CA ILE A 428 -12.59 -43.45 -16.09
C ILE A 428 -12.67 -43.57 -14.56
N THR A 429 -13.57 -42.80 -13.95
CA THR A 429 -13.79 -42.79 -12.50
C THR A 429 -14.22 -44.17 -11.98
N ALA A 430 -15.14 -44.85 -12.67
CA ALA A 430 -15.63 -46.18 -12.29
C ALA A 430 -14.54 -47.27 -12.33
N LYS A 431 -13.48 -47.08 -13.14
CA LYS A 431 -12.30 -47.96 -13.15
C LYS A 431 -11.21 -47.57 -12.14
N GLY A 432 -11.39 -46.45 -11.43
CA GLY A 432 -10.38 -45.88 -10.55
C GLY A 432 -9.15 -45.39 -11.30
N TYR A 433 -9.34 -44.90 -12.52
CA TYR A 433 -8.28 -44.28 -13.32
C TYR A 433 -8.29 -42.77 -13.10
N HIS A 434 -7.11 -42.16 -13.16
CA HIS A 434 -6.90 -40.72 -13.03
C HIS A 434 -6.39 -40.16 -14.36
N PHE A 435 -7.32 -40.06 -15.31
CA PHE A 435 -7.04 -39.60 -16.67
C PHE A 435 -7.91 -38.40 -17.02
N GLY A 436 -7.29 -37.24 -17.18
CA GLY A 436 -7.98 -35.97 -17.44
C GLY A 436 -7.04 -34.78 -17.34
N VAL A 437 -7.60 -33.58 -17.52
CA VAL A 437 -6.85 -32.32 -17.47
C VAL A 437 -7.28 -31.53 -16.24
N THR A 438 -6.41 -31.44 -15.25
CA THR A 438 -6.56 -30.46 -14.14
C THR A 438 -6.34 -29.06 -14.71
N SER A 439 -7.08 -28.06 -14.21
CA SER A 439 -7.03 -26.70 -14.75
C SER A 439 -7.07 -25.68 -13.61
N ASN A 440 -5.95 -25.60 -12.89
CA ASN A 440 -5.74 -24.68 -11.78
C ASN A 440 -4.57 -23.74 -12.08
N GLY A 441 -4.66 -22.52 -11.56
CA GLY A 441 -3.59 -21.52 -11.64
C GLY A 441 -2.73 -21.49 -10.38
N ALA A 442 -2.76 -20.34 -9.70
CA ALA A 442 -2.11 -20.14 -8.41
C ALA A 442 -3.01 -20.66 -7.27
N ILE A 443 -2.39 -21.34 -6.30
CA ILE A 443 -3.06 -21.94 -5.16
C ILE A 443 -2.33 -21.53 -3.88
N SER A 444 -3.07 -20.95 -2.94
CA SER A 444 -2.60 -20.65 -1.58
C SER A 444 -3.34 -21.52 -0.58
N THR A 445 -2.63 -22.14 0.37
CA THR A 445 -3.21 -23.00 1.40
C THR A 445 -2.51 -22.79 2.74
N GLU A 446 -3.13 -23.25 3.83
CA GLU A 446 -2.51 -23.33 5.16
C GLU A 446 -1.95 -21.98 5.65
N GLY A 447 -2.73 -20.90 5.49
CA GLY A 447 -2.33 -19.55 5.88
C GLY A 447 -1.27 -18.89 4.98
N GLY A 448 -0.89 -19.54 3.88
CA GLY A 448 0.09 -18.98 2.94
C GLY A 448 -0.37 -17.69 2.28
N ALA A 449 0.57 -16.90 1.78
CA ALA A 449 0.29 -15.65 1.08
C ALA A 449 0.80 -15.71 -0.37
N VAL A 450 -0.12 -15.68 -1.34
CA VAL A 450 0.22 -15.64 -2.78
C VAL A 450 -0.30 -14.35 -3.41
N LEU A 451 0.59 -13.51 -3.93
CA LEU A 451 0.22 -12.38 -4.78
C LEU A 451 0.51 -12.72 -6.23
N VAL A 452 -0.49 -12.65 -7.09
CA VAL A 452 -0.36 -12.70 -8.55
C VAL A 452 -0.63 -11.30 -9.08
N GLU A 453 0.30 -10.67 -9.81
CA GLU A 453 0.03 -9.35 -10.38
C GLU A 453 0.61 -9.11 -11.77
N ASN A 454 0.02 -8.16 -12.50
CA ASN A 454 0.49 -7.77 -13.84
C ASN A 454 0.68 -8.97 -14.79
N SER A 455 -0.20 -9.97 -14.66
CA SER A 455 -0.05 -11.28 -15.29
C SER A 455 -1.16 -11.54 -16.32
N HIS A 456 -1.00 -12.59 -17.13
CA HIS A 456 -1.97 -13.00 -18.14
C HIS A 456 -2.31 -14.49 -17.97
N ILE A 457 -3.58 -14.81 -17.76
CA ILE A 457 -4.08 -16.17 -17.56
C ILE A 457 -5.06 -16.51 -18.68
N ILE A 458 -4.87 -17.65 -19.34
CA ILE A 458 -5.63 -18.07 -20.53
C ILE A 458 -6.13 -19.50 -20.32
N ASP A 459 -7.46 -19.67 -20.37
CA ASP A 459 -8.15 -20.96 -20.35
C ASP A 459 -7.84 -21.84 -19.13
N VAL A 460 -7.56 -21.21 -18.00
CA VAL A 460 -7.42 -21.87 -16.69
C VAL A 460 -8.74 -21.78 -15.94
N VAL A 461 -9.43 -22.90 -15.72
CA VAL A 461 -10.79 -22.93 -15.13
C VAL A 461 -10.81 -22.38 -13.70
N TYR A 462 -9.81 -22.71 -12.89
CA TYR A 462 -9.69 -22.24 -11.50
C TYR A 462 -8.38 -21.48 -11.30
N PRO A 463 -8.30 -20.22 -11.76
CA PRO A 463 -7.04 -19.48 -11.84
C PRO A 463 -6.48 -19.10 -10.46
N ILE A 464 -7.36 -18.86 -9.49
CA ILE A 464 -7.02 -18.39 -8.14
C ILE A 464 -7.72 -19.28 -7.11
N ARG A 465 -6.95 -20.13 -6.42
CA ARG A 465 -7.48 -21.08 -5.44
C ARG A 465 -6.95 -20.85 -4.03
N ASN A 466 -7.78 -21.06 -3.02
CA ASN A 466 -7.43 -20.79 -1.62
C ASN A 466 -7.58 -22.00 -0.67
N ASN A 467 -8.13 -23.13 -1.10
CA ASN A 467 -8.25 -24.34 -0.28
C ASN A 467 -8.35 -25.58 -1.19
N GLN A 468 -7.67 -26.66 -0.82
CA GLN A 468 -7.59 -27.91 -1.60
C GLN A 468 -8.05 -29.15 -0.82
N VAL A 469 -8.52 -29.01 0.43
CA VAL A 469 -8.91 -30.14 1.29
C VAL A 469 -10.41 -30.09 1.55
N ASP A 470 -10.85 -29.14 2.36
CA ASP A 470 -12.25 -28.91 2.68
C ASP A 470 -12.49 -27.41 2.84
N PRO A 471 -13.35 -26.79 2.00
CA PRO A 471 -13.66 -25.36 2.09
C PRO A 471 -14.23 -24.93 3.46
N ALA A 472 -14.79 -25.86 4.24
CA ALA A 472 -15.29 -25.59 5.59
C ALA A 472 -14.17 -25.55 6.65
N GLN A 473 -12.99 -26.09 6.35
CA GLN A 473 -11.85 -26.15 7.26
C GLN A 473 -10.90 -24.96 7.02
N ALA A 474 -11.15 -23.88 7.75
CA ALA A 474 -10.44 -22.60 7.57
C ALA A 474 -8.92 -22.68 7.76
N ASN A 475 -8.42 -23.64 8.55
CA ASN A 475 -6.97 -23.86 8.75
C ASN A 475 -6.24 -24.30 7.47
N TYR A 476 -6.94 -24.90 6.50
CA TYR A 476 -6.37 -25.23 5.19
C TYR A 476 -6.45 -24.06 4.20
N THR A 477 -7.14 -22.98 4.54
CA THR A 477 -7.35 -21.85 3.64
C THR A 477 -6.13 -20.92 3.63
N GLY A 478 -5.68 -20.52 2.44
CA GLY A 478 -4.61 -19.53 2.24
C GLY A 478 -5.15 -18.16 1.83
N LYS A 479 -4.29 -17.15 1.97
CA LYS A 479 -4.49 -15.78 1.48
C LYS A 479 -3.98 -15.68 0.05
N ILE A 480 -4.79 -15.18 -0.87
CA ILE A 480 -4.40 -15.02 -2.28
C ILE A 480 -5.09 -13.83 -2.92
N LEU A 481 -4.34 -13.07 -3.73
CA LEU A 481 -4.82 -11.91 -4.46
C LEU A 481 -4.28 -11.94 -5.89
N ALA A 482 -5.14 -11.71 -6.88
CA ALA A 482 -4.75 -11.32 -8.22
C ALA A 482 -4.96 -9.80 -8.38
N ARG A 483 -3.95 -9.07 -8.87
CA ARG A 483 -4.01 -7.61 -9.10
C ARG A 483 -3.64 -7.27 -10.55
N ASP A 484 -4.36 -6.34 -11.16
CA ASP A 484 -4.16 -5.91 -12.56
C ASP A 484 -3.80 -7.06 -13.51
N THR A 485 -4.62 -8.11 -13.50
CA THR A 485 -4.36 -9.36 -14.22
C THR A 485 -5.37 -9.52 -15.34
N ILE A 486 -4.90 -9.90 -16.53
CA ILE A 486 -5.77 -10.27 -17.65
C ILE A 486 -6.12 -11.74 -17.52
N TYR A 487 -7.41 -12.06 -17.54
CA TYR A 487 -7.94 -13.41 -17.55
C TYR A 487 -8.81 -13.61 -18.79
N SER A 488 -8.46 -14.59 -19.61
CA SER A 488 -9.23 -15.00 -20.78
C SER A 488 -9.72 -16.42 -20.60
N MET A 489 -11.02 -16.64 -20.79
CA MET A 489 -11.65 -17.96 -20.69
C MET A 489 -12.59 -18.18 -21.87
N ASP A 490 -12.32 -19.20 -22.67
CA ASP A 490 -13.08 -19.57 -23.87
C ASP A 490 -13.36 -18.37 -24.80
N GLY A 491 -12.35 -17.49 -24.94
CA GLY A 491 -12.41 -16.27 -25.77
C GLY A 491 -13.03 -15.03 -25.12
N THR A 492 -13.55 -15.13 -23.89
CA THR A 492 -14.02 -13.96 -23.12
C THR A 492 -12.89 -13.42 -22.25
N THR A 493 -12.65 -12.10 -22.27
CA THR A 493 -11.54 -11.48 -21.53
C THR A 493 -12.03 -10.53 -20.43
N PHE A 494 -11.37 -10.62 -19.28
CA PHE A 494 -11.47 -9.73 -18.12
C PHE A 494 -10.09 -9.16 -17.79
N ARG A 495 -10.01 -7.90 -17.35
CA ARG A 495 -8.80 -7.33 -16.73
C ARG A 495 -9.21 -6.66 -15.42
N GLY A 496 -8.58 -7.02 -14.32
CA GLY A 496 -8.89 -6.43 -13.01
C GLY A 496 -8.28 -7.20 -11.86
N ASN A 497 -8.83 -6.98 -10.67
CA ASN A 497 -8.40 -7.63 -9.43
C ASN A 497 -9.33 -8.77 -9.03
N SER A 498 -8.86 -9.69 -8.20
CA SER A 498 -9.67 -10.79 -7.65
C SER A 498 -10.61 -10.37 -6.51
N ASP A 499 -10.36 -9.23 -5.86
CA ASP A 499 -11.15 -8.72 -4.73
C ASP A 499 -12.29 -7.78 -5.16
N THR A 500 -12.44 -7.52 -6.45
CA THR A 500 -13.56 -6.76 -7.00
C THR A 500 -14.82 -7.64 -7.05
N GLU A 501 -15.96 -7.08 -6.67
CA GLU A 501 -17.25 -7.79 -6.69
C GLU A 501 -17.54 -8.37 -8.08
N GLY A 502 -17.90 -9.66 -8.15
CA GLY A 502 -18.19 -10.36 -9.40
C GLY A 502 -16.97 -10.73 -10.24
N SER A 503 -15.75 -10.52 -9.75
CA SER A 503 -14.53 -10.87 -10.48
C SER A 503 -14.45 -12.37 -10.79
N PRO A 504 -14.15 -12.78 -12.05
CA PRO A 504 -13.91 -14.18 -12.39
C PRO A 504 -12.58 -14.70 -11.81
N LEU A 505 -11.76 -13.82 -11.22
CA LEU A 505 -10.53 -14.16 -10.51
C LEU A 505 -10.74 -14.31 -9.00
N ALA A 506 -11.97 -14.18 -8.48
CA ALA A 506 -12.25 -14.28 -7.05
C ALA A 506 -11.72 -15.61 -6.47
N PRO A 507 -11.07 -15.60 -5.27
CA PRO A 507 -10.53 -16.83 -4.69
C PRO A 507 -11.63 -17.86 -4.40
N VAL A 508 -11.38 -19.11 -4.80
CA VAL A 508 -12.28 -20.25 -4.60
C VAL A 508 -11.54 -21.46 -4.03
N PRO A 509 -12.20 -22.42 -3.37
CA PRO A 509 -13.64 -22.48 -3.06
C PRO A 509 -14.02 -21.92 -1.69
N ALA A 510 -13.07 -21.72 -0.77
CA ALA A 510 -13.37 -21.25 0.57
C ALA A 510 -13.66 -19.73 0.56
N PRO A 511 -14.36 -19.19 1.57
CA PRO A 511 -14.46 -17.74 1.74
C PRO A 511 -13.08 -17.07 1.67
N PRO A 512 -12.88 -16.03 0.85
CA PRO A 512 -11.59 -15.35 0.73
C PRO A 512 -11.13 -14.77 2.08
N ILE A 513 -9.86 -14.98 2.41
CA ILE A 513 -9.18 -14.27 3.50
C ILE A 513 -8.53 -13.03 2.89
N ALA A 514 -8.73 -11.86 3.51
CA ALA A 514 -8.10 -10.62 3.07
C ALA A 514 -6.59 -10.81 2.92
N PHE A 515 -6.06 -10.37 1.78
CA PHE A 515 -4.65 -10.60 1.48
C PHE A 515 -3.75 -9.80 2.43
N SER A 516 -2.82 -10.51 3.04
CA SER A 516 -1.70 -9.95 3.79
C SER A 516 -0.53 -10.91 3.64
N TRP A 517 0.68 -10.38 3.59
CA TRP A 517 1.87 -11.22 3.62
C TRP A 517 2.01 -11.95 4.96
N SER A 518 2.63 -13.12 4.95
CA SER A 518 2.90 -13.91 6.16
C SER A 518 4.24 -13.50 6.74
N GLY A 519 4.23 -12.82 7.89
CA GLY A 519 5.45 -12.41 8.58
C GLY A 519 6.20 -11.21 7.95
N MET A 520 5.57 -10.47 7.04
CA MET A 520 6.09 -9.20 6.48
C MET A 520 4.94 -8.25 6.13
N THR A 521 5.21 -6.96 6.04
CA THR A 521 4.22 -5.92 5.69
C THR A 521 4.27 -5.56 4.20
N GLU A 522 5.47 -5.59 3.61
CA GLU A 522 5.74 -5.34 2.21
C GLU A 522 6.82 -6.28 1.67
N LEU A 523 6.96 -6.33 0.35
CA LEU A 523 8.01 -7.12 -0.30
C LEU A 523 9.39 -6.51 0.00
N PRO A 524 10.42 -7.32 0.32
CA PRO A 524 11.75 -6.83 0.67
C PRO A 524 12.61 -6.44 -0.56
N TYR A 525 11.98 -6.18 -1.71
CA TYR A 525 12.66 -5.84 -2.97
C TYR A 525 11.77 -4.99 -3.87
N THR A 526 12.40 -4.24 -4.77
CA THR A 526 11.73 -3.49 -5.83
C THR A 526 11.72 -4.27 -7.14
N TYR A 527 10.72 -4.03 -7.97
CA TYR A 527 10.58 -4.61 -9.31
C TYR A 527 9.84 -3.63 -10.21
N THR A 528 9.92 -3.84 -11.52
CA THR A 528 9.21 -3.05 -12.52
C THR A 528 8.12 -3.92 -13.15
N PRO A 529 6.83 -3.64 -12.92
CA PRO A 529 5.75 -4.38 -13.56
C PRO A 529 5.65 -4.02 -15.04
N ASP A 530 5.43 -5.03 -15.88
CA ASP A 530 5.09 -4.84 -17.29
C ASP A 530 3.57 -4.67 -17.42
N ASP A 531 3.09 -4.06 -18.50
CA ASP A 531 1.66 -4.10 -18.78
C ASP A 531 1.26 -5.51 -19.27
N PRO A 532 0.31 -6.20 -18.60
CA PRO A 532 -0.09 -7.57 -18.93
C PRO A 532 -0.62 -7.75 -20.36
N SER A 533 -1.07 -6.68 -21.03
CA SER A 533 -1.53 -6.72 -22.42
C SER A 533 -0.40 -6.97 -23.43
N THR A 534 0.85 -6.66 -23.06
CA THR A 534 2.02 -6.88 -23.91
C THR A 534 2.82 -8.12 -23.52
N LEU A 535 2.47 -8.75 -22.40
CA LEU A 535 3.29 -9.76 -21.75
C LEU A 535 3.46 -11.04 -22.59
N ILE A 536 2.40 -11.53 -23.24
CA ILE A 536 2.51 -12.71 -24.13
C ILE A 536 3.56 -12.45 -25.22
N ALA A 537 3.47 -11.29 -25.88
CA ALA A 537 4.43 -10.92 -26.93
C ALA A 537 5.85 -10.78 -26.36
N ARG A 538 6.01 -10.20 -25.16
CA ARG A 538 7.31 -10.03 -24.51
C ARG A 538 7.97 -11.37 -24.15
N LEU A 539 7.21 -12.31 -23.59
CA LEU A 539 7.73 -13.59 -23.12
C LEU A 539 7.91 -14.61 -24.24
N THR A 540 7.16 -14.50 -25.34
CA THR A 540 7.31 -15.37 -26.53
C THR A 540 8.26 -14.81 -27.58
N ALA A 541 8.75 -13.58 -27.39
CA ALA A 541 9.76 -12.97 -28.24
C ALA A 541 11.01 -13.84 -28.37
N SER A 542 11.81 -13.50 -29.36
CA SER A 542 13.07 -14.17 -29.64
C SER A 542 14.08 -14.06 -28.48
N ASP A 543 14.03 -12.98 -27.71
CA ASP A 543 14.77 -12.68 -26.48
C ASP A 543 13.85 -12.78 -25.23
N GLY A 544 12.80 -13.58 -25.32
CA GLY A 544 11.82 -13.85 -24.26
C GLY A 544 12.25 -14.97 -23.31
N SER A 545 11.27 -15.64 -22.72
CA SER A 545 11.49 -16.66 -21.68
C SER A 545 12.00 -17.98 -22.25
N GLY A 546 12.91 -18.62 -21.50
CA GLY A 546 13.44 -19.94 -21.76
C GLY A 546 14.92 -19.97 -22.10
N SER A 547 15.46 -21.18 -22.13
CA SER A 547 16.84 -21.46 -22.55
C SER A 547 17.05 -21.18 -24.04
N GLY A 548 18.28 -20.82 -24.40
CA GLY A 548 18.69 -20.54 -25.78
C GLY A 548 18.07 -19.28 -26.38
N LYS A 549 17.33 -18.48 -25.61
CA LYS A 549 16.68 -17.24 -26.06
C LYS A 549 17.62 -16.04 -26.07
N LEU A 550 18.44 -15.91 -25.04
CA LEU A 550 19.43 -14.84 -24.97
C LEU A 550 20.74 -15.33 -25.56
N THR A 551 21.17 -14.69 -26.65
CA THR A 551 22.56 -14.82 -27.13
C THR A 551 23.29 -13.50 -26.86
N TRP A 552 24.28 -13.56 -25.98
CA TRP A 552 25.11 -12.43 -25.54
C TRP A 552 26.47 -12.95 -25.08
N ASN A 553 27.39 -12.07 -24.64
CA ASN A 553 28.65 -12.52 -24.05
C ASN A 553 28.36 -13.47 -22.88
N LYS A 554 28.95 -14.67 -22.91
CA LYS A 554 28.65 -15.72 -21.91
C LYS A 554 28.94 -15.28 -20.47
N SER A 555 29.82 -14.30 -20.25
CA SER A 555 30.05 -13.73 -18.91
C SER A 555 28.78 -13.13 -18.30
N ASN A 556 27.81 -12.69 -19.12
CA ASN A 556 26.53 -12.19 -18.64
C ASN A 556 25.72 -13.25 -17.89
N TRP A 557 25.91 -14.54 -18.19
CA TRP A 557 25.26 -15.61 -17.44
C TRP A 557 25.78 -15.72 -15.98
N LEU A 558 26.95 -15.15 -15.69
CA LEU A 558 27.52 -15.09 -14.34
C LEU A 558 27.14 -13.82 -13.57
N LEU A 559 26.59 -12.82 -14.28
CA LEU A 559 26.18 -11.54 -13.71
C LEU A 559 24.72 -11.60 -13.26
N THR A 560 24.39 -10.81 -12.25
CA THR A 560 23.02 -10.67 -11.73
C THR A 560 22.44 -9.28 -11.97
N THR A 561 23.31 -8.31 -12.26
CA THR A 561 23.02 -6.95 -12.72
C THR A 561 24.22 -6.44 -13.55
N GLY A 562 24.07 -5.30 -14.23
CA GLY A 562 25.20 -4.63 -14.88
C GLY A 562 25.81 -5.42 -16.03
N TYR A 563 24.95 -6.03 -16.85
CA TYR A 563 25.35 -6.86 -17.98
C TYR A 563 26.24 -6.11 -18.97
N SER A 564 27.24 -6.81 -19.52
CA SER A 564 28.03 -6.30 -20.63
C SER A 564 27.19 -6.24 -21.89
N THR A 565 27.22 -5.10 -22.58
CA THR A 565 26.62 -4.94 -23.92
C THR A 565 27.55 -5.41 -25.04
N GLU A 566 28.74 -5.91 -24.71
CA GLU A 566 29.69 -6.44 -25.69
C GLU A 566 29.12 -7.68 -26.39
N GLY A 567 29.19 -7.70 -27.72
CA GLY A 567 28.64 -8.79 -28.53
C GLY A 567 27.11 -8.74 -28.72
N MET A 568 26.43 -7.72 -28.21
CA MET A 568 25.02 -7.44 -28.53
C MET A 568 24.90 -6.70 -29.85
N VAL A 569 23.79 -6.93 -30.57
CA VAL A 569 23.49 -6.17 -31.79
C VAL A 569 22.80 -4.87 -31.36
N PRO A 570 23.31 -3.70 -31.77
CA PRO A 570 22.57 -2.45 -31.62
C PRO A 570 21.26 -2.58 -32.41
N THR A 571 20.12 -2.31 -31.77
CA THR A 571 18.82 -2.30 -32.44
C THR A 571 18.18 -0.93 -32.35
N ALA A 572 17.17 -0.71 -33.20
CA ALA A 572 16.23 0.38 -32.98
C ALA A 572 15.57 0.23 -31.59
N PRO A 573 15.11 1.33 -30.97
CA PRO A 573 14.52 1.28 -29.63
C PRO A 573 13.23 0.46 -29.60
N ALA A 574 12.88 -0.06 -28.42
CA ALA A 574 11.61 -0.78 -28.24
C ALA A 574 10.38 0.11 -28.47
N LYS A 575 9.22 -0.52 -28.69
CA LYS A 575 7.92 0.16 -28.82
C LYS A 575 7.63 1.01 -27.58
N VAL A 576 7.12 2.23 -27.80
CA VAL A 576 6.75 3.16 -26.70
C VAL A 576 5.47 2.69 -26.01
N SER A 577 5.48 2.66 -24.66
CA SER A 577 4.33 2.28 -23.82
C SER A 577 3.75 3.48 -23.06
N GLY A 578 2.55 3.31 -22.48
CA GLY A 578 1.94 4.32 -21.60
C GLY A 578 1.49 5.61 -22.28
N LEU A 579 1.32 5.62 -23.61
CA LEU A 579 0.85 6.81 -24.32
C LEU A 579 -0.59 7.16 -23.90
N VAL A 580 -0.75 8.34 -23.31
CA VAL A 580 -2.04 8.96 -23.01
C VAL A 580 -2.18 10.28 -23.74
N ALA A 581 -3.38 10.58 -24.24
CA ALA A 581 -3.73 11.83 -24.89
C ALA A 581 -4.88 12.50 -24.14
N THR A 582 -4.67 13.74 -23.73
CA THR A 582 -5.62 14.50 -22.89
C THR A 582 -5.93 15.86 -23.51
N PRO A 583 -7.21 16.27 -23.61
CA PRO A 583 -7.54 17.61 -24.08
C PRO A 583 -7.11 18.65 -23.02
N THR A 584 -6.72 19.82 -23.47
CA THR A 584 -6.31 20.95 -22.61
C THR A 584 -7.32 22.09 -22.73
N ASN A 585 -7.34 22.99 -21.74
CA ASN A 585 -8.37 24.03 -21.64
C ASN A 585 -8.32 25.09 -22.76
N ASN A 586 -7.21 25.21 -23.48
CA ASN A 586 -7.04 26.12 -24.61
C ASN A 586 -7.29 25.43 -25.97
N GLY A 587 -7.94 24.26 -25.99
CA GLY A 587 -8.31 23.54 -27.21
C GLY A 587 -7.15 22.76 -27.85
N GLN A 588 -6.05 22.54 -27.12
CA GLN A 588 -4.90 21.74 -27.57
C GLN A 588 -4.97 20.31 -27.01
N VAL A 589 -4.06 19.42 -27.40
CA VAL A 589 -3.93 18.07 -26.83
C VAL A 589 -2.57 17.92 -26.14
N SER A 590 -2.57 17.47 -24.89
CA SER A 590 -1.36 17.07 -24.16
C SER A 590 -1.18 15.55 -24.25
N LEU A 591 0.00 15.13 -24.71
CA LEU A 591 0.44 13.74 -24.83
C LEU A 591 1.52 13.46 -23.77
N LYS A 592 1.48 12.27 -23.17
CA LYS A 592 2.51 11.76 -22.27
C LYS A 592 2.73 10.27 -22.49
N TRP A 593 3.96 9.79 -22.41
CA TRP A 593 4.32 8.37 -22.56
C TRP A 593 5.47 7.96 -21.63
N ASN A 594 5.78 6.67 -21.58
CA ASN A 594 6.90 6.12 -20.81
C ASN A 594 8.22 6.23 -21.59
N ALA A 595 9.32 6.46 -20.87
CA ALA A 595 10.64 6.49 -21.47
C ALA A 595 11.05 5.09 -22.00
N VAL A 596 11.69 5.04 -23.17
CA VAL A 596 12.26 3.83 -23.77
C VAL A 596 13.79 3.88 -23.63
N SER A 597 14.37 2.84 -23.03
CA SER A 597 15.83 2.70 -22.91
C SER A 597 16.49 2.65 -24.30
N GLY A 598 17.61 3.36 -24.45
CA GLY A 598 18.34 3.44 -25.72
C GLY A 598 17.66 4.31 -26.80
N ALA A 599 16.56 5.01 -26.49
CA ALA A 599 15.97 6.01 -27.38
C ALA A 599 16.76 7.32 -27.34
N ALA A 600 17.18 7.82 -28.50
CA ALA A 600 17.71 9.18 -28.64
C ALA A 600 16.56 10.20 -28.73
N SER A 601 15.43 9.80 -29.32
CA SER A 601 14.26 10.67 -29.51
C SER A 601 12.96 9.88 -29.67
N TYR A 602 11.83 10.58 -29.69
CA TYR A 602 10.49 10.05 -29.90
C TYR A 602 9.81 10.82 -31.03
N THR A 603 9.35 10.10 -32.05
CA THR A 603 8.58 10.66 -33.16
C THR A 603 7.09 10.56 -32.83
N VAL A 604 6.43 11.70 -32.66
CA VAL A 604 5.00 11.80 -32.40
C VAL A 604 4.26 11.89 -33.73
N LYS A 605 3.28 11.00 -33.95
CA LYS A 605 2.47 10.96 -35.16
C LYS A 605 0.98 11.09 -34.82
N ARG A 606 0.20 11.68 -35.73
CA ARG A 606 -1.23 11.91 -35.58
C ARG A 606 -2.02 11.55 -36.83
N SER A 607 -3.23 11.04 -36.65
CA SER A 607 -4.23 10.80 -37.69
C SER A 607 -5.61 11.31 -37.26
N THR A 608 -6.49 11.59 -38.21
CA THR A 608 -7.95 11.78 -37.99
C THR A 608 -8.74 10.51 -38.32
N VAL A 609 -8.07 9.45 -38.77
CA VAL A 609 -8.67 8.15 -39.10
C VAL A 609 -8.23 7.13 -38.07
N ASN A 610 -9.17 6.39 -37.49
CA ASN A 610 -8.85 5.37 -36.51
C ASN A 610 -8.01 4.26 -37.15
N GLY A 611 -6.81 4.05 -36.63
CA GLY A 611 -5.96 2.88 -36.89
C GLY A 611 -5.06 3.01 -38.12
N SER A 612 -5.12 4.11 -38.86
CA SER A 612 -4.32 4.30 -40.08
C SER A 612 -4.09 5.78 -40.41
N GLY A 613 -3.25 6.07 -41.41
CA GLY A 613 -3.09 7.42 -41.96
C GLY A 613 -2.26 8.39 -41.10
N TYR A 614 -1.44 7.89 -40.18
CA TYR A 614 -0.62 8.72 -39.30
C TYR A 614 0.42 9.55 -40.06
N GLN A 615 0.50 10.83 -39.72
CA GLN A 615 1.50 11.77 -40.20
C GLN A 615 2.38 12.22 -39.03
N THR A 616 3.68 12.38 -39.26
CA THR A 616 4.60 12.90 -38.25
C THR A 616 4.25 14.34 -37.91
N LEU A 617 4.10 14.62 -36.62
CA LEU A 617 3.91 15.98 -36.10
C LEU A 617 5.23 16.60 -35.66
N THR A 618 5.99 15.86 -34.85
CA THR A 618 7.23 16.35 -34.26
C THR A 618 8.13 15.21 -33.81
N THR A 619 9.35 15.57 -33.42
CA THR A 619 10.30 14.69 -32.74
C THR A 619 10.71 15.32 -31.41
N VAL A 620 10.48 14.61 -30.31
CA VAL A 620 10.88 15.01 -28.95
C VAL A 620 12.19 14.33 -28.60
N GLN A 621 13.22 15.09 -28.22
CA GLN A 621 14.51 14.50 -27.82
C GLN A 621 14.41 13.85 -26.44
N ALA A 622 15.06 12.70 -26.25
CA ALA A 622 15.17 12.08 -24.93
C ALA A 622 15.97 13.00 -23.98
N PRO A 623 15.64 13.05 -22.67
CA PRO A 623 14.69 12.21 -21.94
C PRO A 623 13.23 12.74 -21.96
N GLY A 624 12.87 13.67 -22.85
CA GLY A 624 11.51 14.20 -22.93
C GLY A 624 10.48 13.13 -23.31
N THR A 625 9.41 12.98 -22.52
CA THR A 625 8.36 11.98 -22.74
C THR A 625 6.94 12.58 -22.80
N SER A 626 6.85 13.84 -23.22
CA SER A 626 5.58 14.54 -23.40
C SER A 626 5.63 15.49 -24.58
N TYR A 627 4.45 15.81 -25.12
CA TYR A 627 4.27 16.79 -26.19
C TYR A 627 2.89 17.42 -26.13
N THR A 628 2.80 18.72 -26.40
CA THR A 628 1.51 19.42 -26.54
C THR A 628 1.26 19.73 -28.01
N ASP A 629 0.25 19.10 -28.60
CA ASP A 629 -0.21 19.39 -29.95
C ASP A 629 -1.19 20.57 -29.95
N ALA A 630 -0.67 21.75 -30.27
CA ALA A 630 -1.43 22.97 -30.41
C ALA A 630 -2.13 23.14 -31.78
N SER A 631 -1.88 22.24 -32.73
CA SER A 631 -2.34 22.35 -34.12
C SER A 631 -3.67 21.64 -34.41
N VAL A 632 -4.32 21.14 -33.35
CA VAL A 632 -5.58 20.39 -33.43
C VAL A 632 -6.79 21.30 -33.61
N THR A 633 -7.82 20.79 -34.29
CA THR A 633 -9.12 21.44 -34.39
C THR A 633 -10.08 20.89 -33.34
N VAL A 634 -10.69 21.77 -32.57
CA VAL A 634 -11.68 21.44 -31.55
C VAL A 634 -12.86 20.68 -32.15
N GLY A 635 -13.34 19.65 -31.45
CA GLY A 635 -14.43 18.77 -31.86
C GLY A 635 -14.02 17.67 -32.86
N THR A 636 -12.80 17.70 -33.39
CA THR A 636 -12.31 16.70 -34.35
C THR A 636 -11.60 15.56 -33.61
N PRO A 637 -12.01 14.29 -33.75
CA PRO A 637 -11.30 13.17 -33.11
C PRO A 637 -9.92 12.99 -33.74
N TYR A 638 -8.90 12.89 -32.90
CA TYR A 638 -7.52 12.62 -33.29
C TYR A 638 -6.99 11.37 -32.61
N TYR A 639 -6.12 10.68 -33.35
CA TYR A 639 -5.50 9.44 -32.95
C TYR A 639 -3.99 9.62 -32.99
N TYR A 640 -3.29 9.32 -31.90
CA TYR A 640 -1.86 9.52 -31.74
C TYR A 640 -1.14 8.19 -31.56
N VAL A 641 0.03 8.09 -32.16
CA VAL A 641 1.03 7.04 -31.87
C VAL A 641 2.39 7.71 -31.71
N VAL A 642 3.28 7.09 -30.95
CA VAL A 642 4.65 7.55 -30.76
C VAL A 642 5.61 6.40 -31.02
N SER A 643 6.65 6.62 -31.83
CA SER A 643 7.74 5.67 -32.03
C SER A 643 9.03 6.21 -31.44
N ALA A 644 9.81 5.38 -30.75
CA ALA A 644 11.13 5.76 -30.27
C ALA A 644 12.17 5.61 -31.40
N THR A 645 13.23 6.41 -31.40
CA THR A 645 14.25 6.42 -32.47
C THR A 645 15.64 6.60 -31.87
N ASN A 646 16.63 5.90 -32.41
CA ASN A 646 18.05 6.10 -32.12
C ASN A 646 18.86 6.06 -33.43
N ASP A 647 20.18 6.13 -33.32
CA ASP A 647 21.10 6.14 -34.45
C ASP A 647 21.05 4.85 -35.30
N ILE A 648 20.45 3.78 -34.78
CA ILE A 648 20.27 2.51 -35.48
C ILE A 648 18.97 2.49 -36.29
N GLY A 649 17.89 3.06 -35.76
CA GLY A 649 16.61 3.10 -36.46
C GLY A 649 15.42 3.51 -35.61
N VAL A 650 14.23 3.38 -36.20
CA VAL A 650 12.94 3.72 -35.59
C VAL A 650 12.28 2.44 -35.06
N GLY A 651 11.88 2.45 -33.79
CA GLY A 651 11.08 1.39 -33.17
C GLY A 651 9.62 1.41 -33.64
N ASP A 652 8.86 0.38 -33.28
CA ASP A 652 7.44 0.32 -33.62
C ASP A 652 6.62 1.45 -32.98
N ASP A 653 5.52 1.81 -33.63
CA ASP A 653 4.54 2.75 -33.10
C ASP A 653 3.89 2.20 -31.81
N SER A 654 3.69 3.09 -30.83
CA SER A 654 2.94 2.80 -29.60
C SER A 654 1.53 2.28 -29.89
N SER A 655 0.87 1.76 -28.85
CA SER A 655 -0.59 1.64 -28.91
C SER A 655 -1.19 3.04 -29.15
N GLN A 656 -2.27 3.09 -29.92
CA GLN A 656 -2.90 4.35 -30.29
C GLN A 656 -3.64 4.97 -29.10
N ALA A 657 -3.41 6.25 -28.84
CA ALA A 657 -4.23 7.05 -27.95
C ALA A 657 -5.25 7.85 -28.76
N SER A 658 -6.51 7.87 -28.33
CA SER A 658 -7.58 8.64 -28.98
C SER A 658 -8.02 9.79 -28.09
N VAL A 659 -8.26 10.95 -28.69
CA VAL A 659 -8.80 12.13 -28.00
C VAL A 659 -9.57 13.02 -28.97
N THR A 660 -10.66 13.59 -28.50
CA THR A 660 -11.36 14.69 -29.19
C THR A 660 -11.04 15.98 -28.43
N PRO A 661 -10.20 16.88 -28.96
CA PRO A 661 -9.92 18.16 -28.34
C PRO A 661 -11.21 18.95 -28.18
N ALA A 662 -11.45 19.47 -27.00
CA ALA A 662 -12.55 20.39 -26.73
C ALA A 662 -11.95 21.72 -26.27
N ILE A 663 -12.50 22.86 -26.69
CA ILE A 663 -12.30 24.08 -25.91
C ILE A 663 -13.09 23.82 -24.64
N VAL A 664 -12.38 23.53 -23.55
CA VAL A 664 -12.99 23.65 -22.23
C VAL A 664 -13.19 25.15 -22.07
N VAL A 665 -14.39 25.65 -22.36
CA VAL A 665 -14.75 27.00 -21.95
C VAL A 665 -14.73 26.95 -20.43
N VAL A 666 -13.61 27.36 -19.86
CA VAL A 666 -13.52 27.60 -18.43
C VAL A 666 -14.42 28.81 -18.23
N VAL A 667 -15.67 28.56 -17.88
CA VAL A 667 -16.59 29.62 -17.50
C VAL A 667 -16.09 30.17 -16.17
N ALA A 668 -16.20 31.48 -15.98
CA ALA A 668 -16.04 32.06 -14.66
C ALA A 668 -16.92 31.24 -13.68
N PRO A 669 -16.42 30.85 -12.50
CA PRO A 669 -17.17 29.99 -11.60
C PRO A 669 -18.45 30.69 -11.18
N ALA A 670 -19.39 29.93 -10.59
CA ALA A 670 -20.57 30.55 -10.02
C ALA A 670 -20.17 31.56 -8.92
N ALA A 671 -20.95 32.63 -8.77
CA ALA A 671 -20.75 33.55 -7.66
C ALA A 671 -20.78 32.78 -6.33
N PRO A 672 -19.90 33.10 -5.36
CA PRO A 672 -19.91 32.45 -4.05
C PRO A 672 -21.29 32.53 -3.41
N THR A 673 -21.74 31.42 -2.84
CA THR A 673 -23.03 31.37 -2.12
C THR A 673 -22.80 31.30 -0.61
N ASN A 674 -23.84 31.63 0.16
CA ASN A 674 -23.79 31.69 1.62
C ASN A 674 -22.71 32.65 2.13
N LEU A 675 -22.53 33.77 1.43
CA LEU A 675 -21.74 34.86 1.96
C LEU A 675 -22.36 35.31 3.28
N SER A 676 -21.57 35.28 4.34
CA SER A 676 -21.93 35.83 5.64
C SER A 676 -20.85 36.80 6.10
N ALA A 677 -21.27 37.83 6.83
CA ALA A 677 -20.40 38.82 7.41
C ALA A 677 -20.69 38.87 8.91
N SER A 678 -19.72 38.46 9.73
CA SER A 678 -19.85 38.44 11.18
C SER A 678 -19.10 39.62 11.79
N ALA A 679 -19.86 40.50 12.43
CA ALA A 679 -19.35 41.66 13.12
C ALA A 679 -18.59 41.26 14.41
N GLY A 680 -17.42 41.84 14.61
CA GLY A 680 -16.70 41.86 15.88
C GLY A 680 -16.27 43.27 16.24
N ASN A 681 -15.46 43.41 17.30
CA ASN A 681 -14.94 44.72 17.70
C ASN A 681 -13.93 45.25 16.67
N ALA A 682 -14.29 46.32 15.96
CA ALA A 682 -13.50 46.94 14.90
C ALA A 682 -13.06 45.97 13.79
N GLN A 683 -13.86 44.93 13.53
CA GLN A 683 -13.58 43.93 12.51
C GLN A 683 -14.87 43.32 11.96
N VAL A 684 -14.84 42.89 10.70
CA VAL A 684 -15.84 41.98 10.13
C VAL A 684 -15.12 40.75 9.59
N THR A 685 -15.56 39.57 10.00
CA THR A 685 -15.13 38.31 9.37
C THR A 685 -16.13 37.93 8.30
N ILE A 686 -15.69 37.95 7.05
CA ILE A 686 -16.48 37.55 5.89
C ILE A 686 -16.17 36.08 5.59
N THR A 687 -17.19 35.25 5.43
CA THR A 687 -17.04 33.83 5.06
C THR A 687 -18.00 33.46 3.94
N TRP A 688 -17.61 32.57 3.05
CA TRP A 688 -18.43 32.07 1.96
C TRP A 688 -18.17 30.58 1.73
N ARG A 689 -18.98 29.90 0.93
CA ARG A 689 -18.66 28.53 0.52
C ARG A 689 -17.59 28.50 -0.56
N SER A 690 -16.70 27.52 -0.50
CA SER A 690 -15.78 27.24 -1.60
C SER A 690 -16.57 26.94 -2.88
N VAL A 691 -16.17 27.55 -3.97
CA VAL A 691 -16.76 27.31 -5.29
C VAL A 691 -15.83 26.41 -6.09
N ALA A 692 -16.35 25.28 -6.57
CA ALA A 692 -15.61 24.37 -7.43
C ALA A 692 -15.19 25.10 -8.72
N GLY A 693 -13.91 24.98 -9.07
CA GLY A 693 -13.32 25.66 -10.24
C GLY A 693 -12.86 27.11 -10.00
N ALA A 694 -13.00 27.66 -8.79
CA ALA A 694 -12.42 28.94 -8.42
C ALA A 694 -10.94 28.80 -8.04
N ALA A 695 -10.07 29.60 -8.66
CA ALA A 695 -8.65 29.68 -8.32
C ALA A 695 -8.41 30.64 -7.15
N SER A 696 -9.21 31.70 -7.05
CA SER A 696 -9.18 32.66 -5.94
C SER A 696 -10.50 33.44 -5.82
N TYR A 697 -10.60 34.30 -4.81
CA TYR A 697 -11.75 35.18 -4.56
C TYR A 697 -11.32 36.65 -4.45
N LYS A 698 -12.24 37.55 -4.83
CA LYS A 698 -12.16 38.99 -4.60
C LYS A 698 -13.23 39.41 -3.60
N ILE A 699 -12.85 40.21 -2.61
CA ILE A 699 -13.76 40.71 -1.58
C ILE A 699 -13.95 42.19 -1.85
N LYS A 700 -15.21 42.63 -1.91
CA LYS A 700 -15.57 44.02 -2.17
C LYS A 700 -16.52 44.52 -1.09
N ARG A 701 -16.43 45.80 -0.75
CA ARG A 701 -17.16 46.44 0.36
C ARG A 701 -17.81 47.75 -0.08
N SER A 702 -18.96 48.05 0.49
CA SER A 702 -19.69 49.33 0.41
C SER A 702 -20.21 49.70 1.80
N THR A 703 -20.39 51.01 2.07
CA THR A 703 -21.17 51.50 3.23
C THR A 703 -22.64 51.77 2.87
N THR A 704 -23.01 51.58 1.61
CA THR A 704 -24.37 51.73 1.08
C THR A 704 -24.89 50.38 0.60
N SER A 705 -26.07 49.98 1.07
CA SER A 705 -26.73 48.74 0.64
C SER A 705 -26.95 48.75 -0.88
N GLY A 706 -26.57 47.66 -1.57
CA GLY A 706 -26.66 47.56 -3.03
C GLY A 706 -25.45 48.10 -3.81
N GLY A 707 -24.49 48.75 -3.14
CA GLY A 707 -23.26 49.29 -3.76
C GLY A 707 -23.32 50.80 -4.05
N PRO A 708 -22.35 51.35 -4.81
CA PRO A 708 -21.26 50.66 -5.52
C PRO A 708 -20.24 50.02 -4.57
N TYR A 709 -19.74 48.83 -4.93
CA TYR A 709 -18.77 48.08 -4.13
C TYR A 709 -17.33 48.35 -4.59
N THR A 710 -16.44 48.60 -3.63
CA THR A 710 -15.01 48.79 -3.86
C THR A 710 -14.24 47.53 -3.48
N GLU A 711 -13.30 47.09 -4.32
CA GLU A 711 -12.43 45.95 -3.98
C GLU A 711 -11.55 46.30 -2.78
N ILE A 712 -11.58 45.46 -1.75
CA ILE A 712 -10.72 45.61 -0.56
C ILE A 712 -9.58 44.60 -0.54
N THR A 713 -9.71 43.46 -1.25
CA THR A 713 -8.62 42.53 -1.52
C THR A 713 -8.97 41.59 -2.69
N SER A 714 -7.95 41.04 -3.33
CA SER A 714 -8.02 39.99 -4.36
C SER A 714 -7.03 38.86 -4.08
N GLY A 715 -7.16 37.73 -4.79
CA GLY A 715 -6.23 36.59 -4.67
C GLY A 715 -6.42 35.73 -3.42
N VAL A 716 -7.54 35.87 -2.71
CA VAL A 716 -7.82 35.06 -1.51
C VAL A 716 -8.07 33.61 -1.95
N THR A 717 -7.29 32.66 -1.44
CA THR A 717 -7.44 31.22 -1.77
C THR A 717 -8.29 30.47 -0.74
N GLY A 718 -8.41 31.00 0.47
CA GLY A 718 -9.32 30.51 1.50
C GLY A 718 -10.76 30.97 1.30
N THR A 719 -11.67 30.46 2.13
CA THR A 719 -13.11 30.79 2.11
C THR A 719 -13.53 31.77 3.20
N SER A 720 -12.56 32.45 3.82
CA SER A 720 -12.78 33.53 4.77
C SER A 720 -11.80 34.68 4.56
N TYR A 721 -12.24 35.87 4.92
CA TYR A 721 -11.42 37.07 4.95
C TYR A 721 -11.82 37.94 6.14
N LYS A 722 -10.84 38.50 6.85
CA LYS A 722 -11.07 39.35 8.02
C LYS A 722 -10.76 40.81 7.66
N ASP A 723 -11.81 41.60 7.49
CA ASP A 723 -11.69 43.04 7.29
C ASP A 723 -11.52 43.74 8.63
N THR A 724 -10.33 44.25 8.90
CA THR A 724 -9.97 44.99 10.13
C THR A 724 -9.96 46.51 9.93
N THR A 725 -10.38 46.97 8.76
CA THR A 725 -10.36 48.41 8.40
C THR A 725 -11.71 49.09 8.63
N VAL A 726 -12.58 48.45 9.42
CA VAL A 726 -13.96 48.86 9.68
C VAL A 726 -14.11 49.56 11.03
N THR A 727 -15.09 50.44 11.12
CA THR A 727 -15.41 51.19 12.35
C THR A 727 -16.66 50.64 13.03
N ASN A 728 -16.64 50.53 14.36
CA ASN A 728 -17.82 50.15 15.15
C ASN A 728 -18.98 51.12 14.94
N GLY A 729 -20.19 50.58 14.89
CA GLY A 729 -21.42 51.35 14.68
C GLY A 729 -21.65 51.79 13.23
N THR A 730 -20.77 51.46 12.28
CA THR A 730 -20.99 51.69 10.83
C THR A 730 -21.48 50.42 10.16
N ASP A 731 -22.54 50.52 9.35
CA ASP A 731 -23.05 49.42 8.53
C ASP A 731 -22.16 49.22 7.29
N TYR A 732 -21.68 47.99 7.07
CA TYR A 732 -20.90 47.60 5.90
C TYR A 732 -21.58 46.47 5.15
N TYR A 733 -21.52 46.53 3.82
CA TYR A 733 -22.09 45.57 2.90
C TYR A 733 -20.98 44.96 2.06
N TYR A 734 -20.87 43.63 2.10
CA TYR A 734 -19.83 42.88 1.42
C TYR A 734 -20.42 42.04 0.30
N VAL A 735 -19.67 41.94 -0.80
CA VAL A 735 -19.89 40.96 -1.86
C VAL A 735 -18.58 40.29 -2.19
N VAL A 736 -18.64 39.03 -2.63
CA VAL A 736 -17.47 38.26 -3.05
C VAL A 736 -17.70 37.75 -4.46
N SER A 737 -16.68 37.78 -5.29
CA SER A 737 -16.67 37.14 -6.62
C SER A 737 -15.55 36.11 -6.67
N THR A 738 -15.78 35.03 -7.42
CA THR A 738 -14.74 34.05 -7.73
C THR A 738 -13.93 34.49 -8.94
N VAL A 739 -12.67 34.08 -9.00
CA VAL A 739 -11.79 34.28 -10.14
C VAL A 739 -11.14 32.96 -10.51
N ASN A 740 -11.16 32.62 -11.80
CA ASN A 740 -10.33 31.57 -12.40
C ASN A 740 -9.81 32.03 -13.77
N GLU A 741 -9.20 31.11 -14.53
CA GLU A 741 -8.71 31.38 -15.89
C GLU A 741 -9.83 31.83 -16.87
N GLY A 742 -11.08 31.50 -16.55
CA GLY A 742 -12.30 31.90 -17.25
C GLY A 742 -12.82 33.30 -16.96
N GLY A 743 -12.19 34.01 -16.01
CA GLY A 743 -12.55 35.37 -15.61
C GLY A 743 -13.22 35.47 -14.24
N GLU A 744 -13.73 36.65 -13.95
CA GLU A 744 -14.39 36.97 -12.68
C GLU A 744 -15.90 36.69 -12.77
N SER A 745 -16.45 36.02 -11.76
CA SER A 745 -17.89 35.79 -11.67
C SER A 745 -18.67 37.07 -11.38
N PRO A 746 -20.01 37.06 -11.54
CA PRO A 746 -20.86 38.02 -10.84
C PRO A 746 -20.57 38.04 -9.32
N ASN A 747 -20.88 39.15 -8.68
CA ASN A 747 -20.84 39.27 -7.22
C ASN A 747 -21.85 38.31 -6.58
N SER A 748 -21.51 37.76 -5.42
CA SER A 748 -22.45 37.05 -4.54
C SER A 748 -23.63 37.95 -4.14
N SER A 749 -24.67 37.34 -3.55
CA SER A 749 -25.61 38.11 -2.73
C SER A 749 -24.86 38.87 -1.64
N GLN A 750 -25.27 40.10 -1.35
CA GLN A 750 -24.59 40.93 -0.35
C GLN A 750 -24.80 40.37 1.07
N ALA A 751 -23.77 40.51 1.91
CA ALA A 751 -23.87 40.28 3.35
C ALA A 751 -23.64 41.60 4.09
N ALA A 752 -24.48 41.91 5.07
CA ALA A 752 -24.36 43.11 5.88
C ALA A 752 -23.73 42.76 7.24
N ALA A 753 -22.86 43.61 7.74
CA ALA A 753 -22.35 43.54 9.10
C ALA A 753 -22.15 44.95 9.66
N LYS A 754 -22.50 45.11 10.93
CA LYS A 754 -22.25 46.32 11.71
C LYS A 754 -21.32 45.95 12.85
N PRO A 755 -20.01 46.20 12.75
CA PRO A 755 -19.07 45.99 13.84
C PRO A 755 -19.59 46.66 15.11
N VAL A 756 -19.56 45.94 16.22
CA VAL A 756 -19.99 46.44 17.52
C VAL A 756 -18.92 46.06 18.53
N ALA A 757 -18.71 46.93 19.51
CA ALA A 757 -17.91 46.56 20.67
C ALA A 757 -18.58 45.36 21.39
N PRO A 758 -17.82 44.47 22.05
CA PRO A 758 -18.37 43.29 22.69
C PRO A 758 -19.41 43.68 23.76
N ALA A 759 -20.53 42.96 23.81
CA ALA A 759 -21.42 42.97 24.96
C ALA A 759 -20.91 41.97 26.00
N ASP A 760 -20.75 42.42 27.25
CA ASP A 760 -20.27 41.60 28.37
C ASP A 760 -21.19 40.39 28.62
N VAL A 761 -20.70 39.15 28.39
CA VAL A 761 -21.39 37.92 28.81
C VAL A 761 -20.39 36.97 29.48
N THR A 762 -20.65 36.61 30.74
CA THR A 762 -19.91 35.61 31.51
C THR A 762 -20.82 34.46 31.92
N LEU A 763 -20.41 33.23 31.60
CA LEU A 763 -21.08 31.97 31.95
C LEU A 763 -21.01 31.73 33.48
N GLY A 764 -22.15 31.48 34.12
CA GLY A 764 -22.23 30.93 35.48
C GLY A 764 -21.95 31.88 36.65
N MET A 765 -21.92 33.20 36.43
CA MET A 765 -21.73 34.21 37.47
C MET A 765 -22.88 35.22 37.43
N SER A 766 -23.48 35.52 38.59
CA SER A 766 -24.52 36.53 38.75
C SER A 766 -23.89 37.89 39.00
N LEU A 767 -24.43 38.93 38.35
CA LEU A 767 -24.09 40.32 38.63
C LEU A 767 -24.67 40.73 39.98
N ILE A 768 -23.80 40.99 40.97
CA ILE A 768 -24.17 41.31 42.36
C ILE A 768 -23.95 42.78 42.72
N VAL A 769 -23.17 43.51 41.92
CA VAL A 769 -23.04 44.98 41.98
C VAL A 769 -23.09 45.50 40.56
N ASN A 770 -23.88 46.54 40.29
CA ASN A 770 -24.02 47.18 38.98
C ASN A 770 -24.34 48.67 39.17
N ASP A 771 -23.32 49.44 39.52
CA ASP A 771 -23.47 50.87 39.83
C ASP A 771 -22.90 51.70 38.67
N ASN A 772 -23.78 52.40 37.94
CA ASN A 772 -23.43 53.34 36.86
C ASN A 772 -23.60 54.83 37.27
N PHE A 773 -24.15 55.11 38.46
CA PHE A 773 -24.33 56.45 39.03
C PHE A 773 -25.18 57.47 38.25
N ASP A 774 -25.63 57.15 37.05
CA ASP A 774 -26.35 58.04 36.13
C ASP A 774 -27.61 58.66 36.73
N ASP A 775 -28.31 57.93 37.58
CA ASP A 775 -29.54 58.37 38.23
C ASP A 775 -29.32 59.23 39.48
N GLN A 776 -28.06 59.41 39.92
CA GLN A 776 -27.74 60.19 41.12
C GLN A 776 -27.55 61.69 40.81
N ALA A 777 -27.89 62.57 41.76
CA ALA A 777 -27.70 64.00 41.60
C ALA A 777 -26.21 64.37 41.65
N SER A 778 -25.76 65.29 40.80
CA SER A 778 -24.37 65.78 40.83
C SER A 778 -24.08 66.55 42.12
N GLY A 779 -22.87 66.39 42.66
CA GLY A 779 -22.40 67.03 43.89
C GLY A 779 -22.74 66.30 45.20
N VAL A 780 -23.43 65.16 45.15
CA VAL A 780 -23.78 64.37 46.34
C VAL A 780 -22.78 63.22 46.58
N SER A 781 -22.68 62.74 47.81
CA SER A 781 -21.92 61.52 48.12
C SER A 781 -22.56 60.29 47.43
N PRO A 782 -21.77 59.38 46.83
CA PRO A 782 -22.28 58.22 46.11
C PRO A 782 -23.12 57.29 47.00
N ALA A 783 -24.37 57.04 46.60
CA ALA A 783 -25.28 56.19 47.35
C ALA A 783 -24.78 54.73 47.41
N GLY A 784 -24.82 54.13 48.60
CA GLY A 784 -24.43 52.73 48.81
C GLY A 784 -22.92 52.48 48.89
N TYR A 785 -22.11 53.54 49.02
CA TYR A 785 -20.66 53.46 49.27
C TYR A 785 -20.33 53.99 50.66
N VAL A 786 -19.33 53.38 51.30
CA VAL A 786 -18.66 53.98 52.45
C VAL A 786 -17.60 54.95 51.91
N VAL A 787 -17.68 56.21 52.32
CA VAL A 787 -16.76 57.26 51.88
C VAL A 787 -15.88 57.75 53.03
N SER A 788 -14.62 58.01 52.74
CA SER A 788 -13.71 58.74 53.62
C SER A 788 -13.21 59.98 52.87
N GLU A 789 -13.39 61.14 53.47
CA GLU A 789 -13.06 62.46 52.91
C GLU A 789 -11.92 63.13 53.67
N ALA A 790 -11.07 62.35 54.35
CA ALA A 790 -9.96 62.88 55.15
C ALA A 790 -8.89 63.63 54.32
N GLY A 791 -8.78 63.33 53.01
CA GLY A 791 -7.85 63.99 52.07
C GLY A 791 -8.49 65.06 51.16
N GLY A 792 -9.82 65.13 51.08
CA GLY A 792 -10.51 65.98 50.11
C GLY A 792 -11.99 65.62 50.00
N THR A 793 -12.56 65.59 48.79
CA THR A 793 -14.00 65.39 48.57
C THR A 793 -14.28 64.17 47.69
N VAL A 794 -15.37 63.45 47.95
CA VAL A 794 -15.91 62.36 47.12
C VAL A 794 -17.35 62.70 46.73
N GLN A 795 -17.61 62.88 45.44
CA GLN A 795 -18.93 63.29 44.96
C GLN A 795 -19.27 62.71 43.59
N ILE A 796 -20.56 62.60 43.28
CA ILE A 796 -21.04 62.33 41.91
C ILE A 796 -20.73 63.54 41.03
N SER A 797 -20.11 63.30 39.87
CA SER A 797 -19.72 64.31 38.89
C SER A 797 -20.39 64.05 37.55
N ASN A 798 -20.70 65.12 36.81
CA ASN A 798 -21.20 65.08 35.44
C ASN A 798 -20.09 64.78 34.42
N THR A 799 -19.21 63.83 34.74
CA THR A 799 -18.07 63.44 33.92
C THR A 799 -18.30 61.99 33.48
N PRO A 800 -18.28 61.67 32.18
CA PRO A 800 -17.94 62.56 31.06
C PRO A 800 -19.00 63.60 30.72
N ASN A 801 -20.27 63.42 31.11
CA ASN A 801 -21.34 64.40 30.83
C ASN A 801 -22.49 64.32 31.85
N ALA A 802 -23.55 65.13 31.68
CA ALA A 802 -24.65 65.20 32.63
C ALA A 802 -25.58 63.97 32.64
N THR A 803 -25.50 63.09 31.64
CA THR A 803 -26.32 61.86 31.53
C THR A 803 -25.54 60.58 31.81
N ASN A 804 -24.20 60.65 31.71
CA ASN A 804 -23.27 59.59 32.09
C ASN A 804 -22.38 60.16 33.21
N LYS A 805 -22.69 59.80 34.45
CA LYS A 805 -22.08 60.40 35.66
C LYS A 805 -21.15 59.40 36.32
N SER A 806 -20.15 59.92 37.03
CA SER A 806 -19.15 59.10 37.71
C SER A 806 -18.87 59.59 39.11
N ILE A 807 -18.26 58.76 39.95
CA ILE A 807 -17.69 59.21 41.22
C ILE A 807 -16.41 59.96 40.93
N PHE A 808 -16.30 61.20 41.41
CA PHE A 808 -15.04 61.94 41.47
C PHE A 808 -14.45 61.87 42.88
N ILE A 809 -13.31 61.21 43.00
CA ILE A 809 -12.51 61.14 44.23
C ILE A 809 -11.42 62.19 44.09
N ASN A 810 -11.63 63.35 44.71
CA ASN A 810 -10.70 64.46 44.68
C ASN A 810 -9.89 64.51 45.98
N ASP A 811 -8.59 64.21 45.88
CA ASP A 811 -7.68 64.35 47.01
C ASP A 811 -6.82 65.60 46.83
N THR A 812 -6.94 66.53 47.78
CA THR A 812 -6.20 67.80 47.80
C THR A 812 -5.17 67.86 48.93
N SER A 813 -5.10 66.80 49.75
CA SER A 813 -4.24 66.72 50.93
C SER A 813 -2.96 65.98 50.61
N THR A 814 -1.93 66.25 51.42
CA THR A 814 -0.67 65.47 51.40
C THR A 814 -0.55 64.53 52.60
N SER A 815 -1.50 64.58 53.54
CA SER A 815 -1.46 63.80 54.80
C SER A 815 -2.73 62.98 55.08
N GLY A 816 -3.80 63.17 54.33
CA GLY A 816 -5.03 62.38 54.39
C GLY A 816 -5.29 61.65 53.07
N PHE A 817 -6.26 60.73 53.07
CA PHE A 817 -6.70 60.00 51.88
C PHE A 817 -8.19 60.23 51.62
N SER A 818 -8.57 60.33 50.34
CA SER A 818 -9.96 60.25 49.88
C SER A 818 -10.27 58.86 49.32
N GLN A 819 -11.29 58.18 49.86
CA GLN A 819 -11.59 56.77 49.55
C GLN A 819 -13.09 56.52 49.35
N ILE A 820 -13.40 55.59 48.44
CA ILE A 820 -14.68 54.89 48.39
C ILE A 820 -14.50 53.40 48.65
N SER A 821 -15.51 52.78 49.24
CA SER A 821 -15.54 51.34 49.47
C SER A 821 -16.95 50.78 49.33
N LYS A 822 -17.07 49.67 48.60
CA LYS A 822 -18.32 48.94 48.37
C LYS A 822 -18.21 47.54 48.94
N ASN A 823 -19.02 47.25 49.95
CA ASN A 823 -19.17 45.89 50.48
C ASN A 823 -20.08 45.07 49.57
N PHE A 824 -19.78 43.78 49.45
CA PHE A 824 -20.60 42.76 48.84
C PHE A 824 -20.44 41.43 49.59
N THR A 825 -21.33 40.48 49.34
CA THR A 825 -21.28 39.17 50.01
C THR A 825 -19.94 38.48 49.78
N ALA A 826 -19.30 38.03 50.86
CA ALA A 826 -17.98 37.41 50.81
C ALA A 826 -17.94 36.22 49.84
N GLN A 827 -16.96 36.22 48.95
CA GLN A 827 -16.69 35.17 47.98
C GLN A 827 -15.42 34.41 48.36
N THR A 828 -15.43 33.09 48.16
CA THR A 828 -14.25 32.21 48.37
C THR A 828 -13.80 31.53 47.09
N GLN A 829 -14.59 31.60 46.02
CA GLN A 829 -14.32 30.97 44.71
C GLN A 829 -13.93 32.05 43.67
N LYS A 830 -14.64 32.14 42.54
CA LYS A 830 -14.34 33.15 41.52
C LYS A 830 -15.10 34.46 41.81
N VAL A 831 -14.47 35.60 41.53
CA VAL A 831 -15.13 36.91 41.47
C VAL A 831 -14.59 37.70 40.29
N ILE A 832 -15.48 38.39 39.56
CA ILE A 832 -15.07 39.30 38.49
C ILE A 832 -15.43 40.71 38.95
N ALA A 833 -14.48 41.64 38.89
CA ALA A 833 -14.74 43.04 39.17
C ALA A 833 -14.32 43.90 37.97
N GLN A 834 -15.18 44.83 37.59
CA GLN A 834 -14.94 45.78 36.51
C GLN A 834 -15.22 47.21 36.99
N VAL A 835 -14.36 48.14 36.62
CA VAL A 835 -14.56 49.59 36.82
C VAL A 835 -14.07 50.33 35.58
N ASP A 836 -14.76 51.39 35.21
CA ASP A 836 -14.23 52.41 34.31
C ASP A 836 -13.49 53.46 35.13
N PHE A 837 -12.30 53.82 34.66
CA PHE A 837 -11.36 54.67 35.36
C PHE A 837 -10.87 55.79 34.44
N MET A 838 -10.88 57.03 34.93
CA MET A 838 -10.23 58.15 34.26
C MET A 838 -9.48 59.00 35.26
N GLN A 839 -8.26 59.37 34.87
CA GLN A 839 -7.39 60.19 35.67
C GLN A 839 -7.03 61.48 34.91
N PRO A 840 -7.48 62.66 35.37
CA PRO A 840 -7.30 63.93 34.65
C PRO A 840 -5.86 64.40 34.52
N THR A 841 -4.99 64.00 35.44
CA THR A 841 -3.57 64.35 35.45
C THR A 841 -2.72 63.12 35.81
N LYS A 842 -1.52 63.02 35.25
CA LYS A 842 -0.63 61.88 35.55
C LYS A 842 -0.15 61.98 37.00
N VAL A 843 -0.66 61.11 37.88
CA VAL A 843 -0.19 60.98 39.26
C VAL A 843 0.07 59.51 39.58
N ASN A 844 1.00 59.24 40.49
CA ASN A 844 1.35 57.90 40.89
C ASN A 844 0.57 57.47 42.13
N SER A 845 0.45 56.17 42.29
CA SER A 845 -0.09 55.47 43.44
C SER A 845 -1.60 55.59 43.64
N THR A 846 -2.36 56.15 42.69
CA THR A 846 -3.83 56.07 42.69
C THR A 846 -4.26 54.61 42.70
N LYS A 847 -5.10 54.20 43.65
CA LYS A 847 -5.66 52.85 43.72
C LYS A 847 -6.95 52.82 42.93
N ILE A 848 -6.85 52.31 41.71
CA ILE A 848 -7.95 52.27 40.73
C ILE A 848 -8.99 51.24 41.17
N LEU A 849 -8.51 50.05 41.53
CA LEU A 849 -9.33 48.93 41.97
C LEU A 849 -8.52 48.08 42.93
N ARG A 850 -9.03 47.89 44.14
CA ARG A 850 -8.51 46.93 45.12
C ARG A 850 -9.61 46.00 45.60
N LEU A 851 -9.26 44.72 45.76
CA LEU A 851 -10.17 43.69 46.27
C LEU A 851 -9.60 43.05 47.53
N GLN A 852 -10.38 43.03 48.61
CA GLN A 852 -9.94 42.56 49.92
C GLN A 852 -11.08 42.01 50.80
N PRO A 853 -10.79 41.32 51.92
CA PRO A 853 -11.83 40.75 52.79
C PRO A 853 -12.61 41.80 53.58
N ALA A 854 -11.96 42.86 54.09
CA ALA A 854 -12.59 43.86 54.94
C ALA A 854 -11.86 45.22 54.86
N LEU A 855 -12.54 46.29 55.26
CA LEU A 855 -12.00 47.65 55.29
C LEU A 855 -11.08 47.85 56.52
N GLY A 856 -9.93 48.50 56.34
CA GLY A 856 -9.05 48.94 57.42
C GLY A 856 -8.24 47.82 58.12
N GLY A 857 -7.05 47.50 57.58
CA GLY A 857 -6.05 46.65 58.26
C GLY A 857 -5.62 45.37 57.54
N THR A 858 -6.13 45.10 56.33
CA THR A 858 -5.73 43.94 55.50
C THR A 858 -5.05 44.35 54.20
N THR A 859 -4.02 43.61 53.79
CA THR A 859 -3.36 43.77 52.48
C THR A 859 -4.24 43.13 51.41
N PRO A 860 -4.53 43.80 50.27
CA PRO A 860 -5.54 43.36 49.34
C PRO A 860 -5.04 42.16 48.52
N ALA A 861 -5.97 41.35 48.04
CA ALA A 861 -5.63 40.24 47.14
C ALA A 861 -5.17 40.75 45.77
N VAL A 862 -5.84 41.79 45.28
CA VAL A 862 -5.61 42.42 43.98
C VAL A 862 -5.50 43.93 44.20
N SER A 863 -4.49 44.56 43.59
CA SER A 863 -4.33 46.02 43.59
C SER A 863 -3.91 46.50 42.20
N ILE A 864 -4.78 47.26 41.56
CA ILE A 864 -4.51 47.97 40.31
C ILE A 864 -4.24 49.43 40.64
N GLU A 865 -3.07 49.93 40.21
CA GLU A 865 -2.58 51.23 40.62
C GLU A 865 -1.97 52.02 39.45
N THR A 866 -1.94 53.34 39.54
CA THR A 866 -1.10 54.15 38.65
C THR A 866 0.36 54.12 39.11
N ASN A 867 1.30 53.89 38.19
CA ASN A 867 2.73 53.92 38.46
C ASN A 867 3.53 54.32 37.21
N GLY A 868 4.31 55.40 37.30
CA GLY A 868 5.14 55.90 36.20
C GLY A 868 4.37 56.31 34.94
N GLY A 869 3.11 56.77 35.08
CA GLY A 869 2.23 57.06 33.94
C GLY A 869 1.59 55.82 33.29
N ASN A 870 1.62 54.67 33.98
CA ASN A 870 1.00 53.43 33.55
C ASN A 870 -0.07 52.95 34.55
N ILE A 871 -1.07 52.24 34.06
CA ILE A 871 -1.93 51.36 34.86
C ILE A 871 -1.14 50.07 35.08
N SER A 872 -0.94 49.70 36.35
CA SER A 872 -0.06 48.60 36.74
C SER A 872 -0.74 47.68 37.76
N TYR A 873 -0.42 46.40 37.70
CA TYR A 873 -0.75 45.42 38.74
C TYR A 873 0.38 45.39 39.77
N ARG A 874 0.06 45.50 41.06
CA ARG A 874 1.04 45.35 42.14
C ARG A 874 1.21 43.87 42.46
N ASN A 875 2.42 43.35 42.30
CA ASN A 875 2.76 41.96 42.62
C ASN A 875 3.14 41.82 44.10
N ALA A 876 3.23 40.57 44.56
CA ALA A 876 3.86 40.25 45.85
C ALA A 876 5.28 40.84 45.94
N GLY A 877 5.64 41.39 47.10
CA GLY A 877 6.93 42.06 47.31
C GLY A 877 7.03 43.49 46.74
N ASP A 878 5.89 44.13 46.46
CA ASP A 878 5.80 45.55 46.05
C ASP A 878 6.47 45.91 44.71
N SER A 879 6.69 44.90 43.86
CA SER A 879 7.03 45.13 42.45
C SER A 879 5.78 45.39 41.60
N TYR A 880 5.94 46.04 40.45
CA TYR A 880 4.83 46.41 39.58
C TYR A 880 4.96 45.78 38.19
N THR A 881 3.87 45.17 37.72
CA THR A 881 3.72 44.74 36.33
C THR A 881 2.94 45.79 35.56
N VAL A 882 3.55 46.37 34.53
CA VAL A 882 2.89 47.36 33.65
C VAL A 882 1.82 46.65 32.80
N LEU A 883 0.57 47.07 32.93
CA LEU A 883 -0.56 46.53 32.15
C LEU A 883 -0.84 47.35 30.88
N SER A 884 -0.78 48.68 31.01
CA SER A 884 -0.88 49.63 29.89
C SER A 884 -0.36 50.99 30.32
N SER A 885 0.27 51.73 29.41
CA SER A 885 0.40 53.17 29.57
C SER A 885 -0.99 53.83 29.52
N TYR A 886 -1.15 54.95 30.23
CA TYR A 886 -2.39 55.72 30.17
C TYR A 886 -2.15 57.19 29.82
N THR A 887 -3.14 57.76 29.16
CA THR A 887 -3.22 59.18 28.81
C THR A 887 -4.17 59.86 29.79
N ALA A 888 -3.73 60.99 30.34
CA ALA A 888 -4.55 61.74 31.27
C ALA A 888 -5.83 62.25 30.58
N GLY A 889 -6.97 62.19 31.26
CA GLY A 889 -8.28 62.56 30.72
C GLY A 889 -8.94 61.49 29.83
N THR A 890 -8.33 60.32 29.65
CA THR A 890 -8.90 59.21 28.87
C THR A 890 -9.52 58.17 29.81
N TRP A 891 -10.70 57.65 29.44
CA TRP A 891 -11.38 56.57 30.16
C TRP A 891 -10.80 55.19 29.77
N TYR A 892 -10.64 54.34 30.77
CA TYR A 892 -10.16 52.97 30.64
C TYR A 892 -11.08 52.02 31.41
N THR A 893 -11.49 50.92 30.78
CA THR A 893 -12.18 49.82 31.47
C THR A 893 -11.15 48.87 32.04
N VAL A 894 -11.13 48.72 33.36
CA VAL A 894 -10.28 47.78 34.09
C VAL A 894 -11.15 46.63 34.57
N GLN A 895 -10.90 45.42 34.07
CA GLN A 895 -11.58 44.20 34.52
C GLN A 895 -10.58 43.22 35.11
N VAL A 896 -10.90 42.65 36.26
CA VAL A 896 -10.12 41.58 36.91
C VAL A 896 -10.99 40.34 37.07
N VAL A 897 -10.46 39.19 36.67
CA VAL A 897 -11.07 37.87 36.91
C VAL A 897 -10.23 37.17 37.96
N VAL A 898 -10.80 37.02 39.16
CA VAL A 898 -10.09 36.57 40.34
C VAL A 898 -10.56 35.16 40.70
N ASP A 899 -9.62 34.24 40.78
CA ASP A 899 -9.82 32.91 41.35
C ASP A 899 -9.22 32.88 42.76
N ILE A 900 -10.08 33.01 43.77
CA ILE A 900 -9.69 33.12 45.19
C ILE A 900 -9.16 31.79 45.70
N ALA A 901 -9.75 30.68 45.27
CA ALA A 901 -9.30 29.33 45.64
C ALA A 901 -7.90 29.04 45.08
N ALA A 902 -7.66 29.39 43.81
CA ALA A 902 -6.36 29.21 43.16
C ALA A 902 -5.34 30.30 43.51
N LYS A 903 -5.78 31.41 44.10
CA LYS A 903 -4.97 32.62 44.38
C LYS A 903 -4.38 33.22 43.10
N LYS A 904 -5.17 33.19 42.02
CA LYS A 904 -4.78 33.61 40.67
C LYS A 904 -5.69 34.72 40.13
N VAL A 905 -5.13 35.63 39.34
CA VAL A 905 -5.86 36.71 38.71
C VAL A 905 -5.50 36.88 37.24
N ASP A 906 -6.52 37.07 36.40
CA ASP A 906 -6.39 37.59 35.04
C ASP A 906 -6.81 39.07 35.05
N VAL A 907 -6.09 39.95 34.36
CA VAL A 907 -6.43 41.38 34.28
C VAL A 907 -6.51 41.83 32.83
N TYR A 908 -7.58 42.57 32.54
CA TYR A 908 -7.90 43.11 31.24
C TYR A 908 -7.96 44.63 31.31
N ILE A 909 -7.43 45.29 30.28
CA ILE A 909 -7.58 46.74 30.07
C ILE A 909 -8.29 46.92 28.73
N ASN A 910 -9.44 47.59 28.73
CA ASN A 910 -10.31 47.79 27.56
C ASN A 910 -10.65 46.47 26.86
N GLY A 911 -10.95 45.42 27.64
CA GLY A 911 -11.28 44.08 27.14
C GLY A 911 -10.10 43.25 26.64
N VAL A 912 -8.86 43.79 26.64
CA VAL A 912 -7.65 43.07 26.22
C VAL A 912 -6.96 42.46 27.43
N LEU A 913 -6.75 41.14 27.43
CA LEU A 913 -6.00 40.41 28.46
C LEU A 913 -4.56 40.95 28.52
N LYS A 914 -4.15 41.49 29.66
CA LYS A 914 -2.81 42.05 29.91
C LYS A 914 -1.93 41.16 30.74
N ILE A 915 -2.51 40.47 31.72
CA ILE A 915 -1.84 39.44 32.50
C ILE A 915 -2.79 38.26 32.72
N GLN A 916 -2.26 37.05 32.63
CA GLN A 916 -2.98 35.80 32.76
C GLN A 916 -2.39 34.98 33.90
N GLN A 917 -3.25 34.47 34.79
CA GLN A 917 -2.97 33.58 35.91
C GLN A 917 -1.85 34.10 36.82
N ALA A 918 -1.80 35.42 37.02
CA ALA A 918 -0.85 36.08 37.90
C ALA A 918 -1.14 35.75 39.37
N ALA A 919 -0.09 35.68 40.20
CA ALA A 919 -0.26 35.46 41.64
C ALA A 919 -0.85 36.69 42.33
N PHE A 920 -1.63 36.49 43.39
CA PHE A 920 -2.16 37.56 44.24
C PHE A 920 -1.04 38.45 44.81
N TYR A 921 -1.36 39.73 45.02
CA TYR A 921 -0.49 40.65 45.76
C TYR A 921 -0.32 40.17 47.21
N ALA A 922 -1.43 39.82 47.89
CA ALA A 922 -1.42 39.16 49.18
C ALA A 922 -2.43 38.03 49.26
N THR A 923 -2.05 36.96 49.95
CA THR A 923 -2.87 35.76 50.12
C THR A 923 -4.09 36.05 51.00
N ASN A 924 -5.27 36.10 50.39
CA ASN A 924 -6.55 36.23 51.08
C ASN A 924 -7.43 35.02 50.74
N SER A 925 -8.16 34.51 51.73
CA SER A 925 -9.06 33.34 51.57
C SER A 925 -10.50 33.72 51.22
N SER A 926 -10.83 35.01 51.29
CA SER A 926 -12.11 35.55 50.86
C SER A 926 -11.97 36.98 50.36
N ILE A 927 -12.93 37.43 49.55
CA ILE A 927 -13.04 38.81 49.08
C ILE A 927 -14.50 39.24 49.24
N SER A 928 -14.72 40.39 49.90
CA SER A 928 -16.05 40.96 50.18
C SER A 928 -16.10 42.46 49.94
N LEU A 929 -14.99 43.08 49.53
CA LEU A 929 -14.89 44.52 49.45
C LEU A 929 -14.11 44.94 48.20
N LEU A 930 -14.68 45.91 47.47
CA LEU A 930 -13.99 46.69 46.46
C LEU A 930 -13.71 48.09 47.02
N GLU A 931 -12.49 48.59 46.85
CA GLU A 931 -12.12 49.96 47.20
C GLU A 931 -11.35 50.65 46.06
N ALA A 932 -11.51 51.97 45.99
CA ALA A 932 -10.71 52.88 45.17
C ALA A 932 -10.37 54.11 46.01
N TYR A 933 -9.13 54.57 45.96
CA TYR A 933 -8.68 55.72 46.75
C TYR A 933 -7.38 56.33 46.27
N THR A 934 -7.13 57.54 46.71
CA THR A 934 -5.84 58.21 46.55
C THR A 934 -5.06 58.14 47.88
N PRO A 935 -3.82 57.60 47.93
CA PRO A 935 -3.09 57.40 49.19
C PRO A 935 -2.44 58.68 49.72
N ASN A 936 -2.12 58.68 51.01
CA ASN A 936 -1.35 59.74 51.68
C ASN A 936 -0.07 60.07 50.89
N GLY A 937 0.08 61.34 50.49
CA GLY A 937 1.27 61.84 49.77
C GLY A 937 1.12 61.97 48.24
N SER A 938 -0.01 61.54 47.66
CA SER A 938 -0.32 61.74 46.24
C SER A 938 -1.53 62.67 46.06
N ALA A 939 -1.36 63.98 45.94
CA ALA A 939 -2.49 64.85 45.61
C ALA A 939 -2.94 64.62 44.15
N GLY A 940 -4.24 64.43 43.92
CA GLY A 940 -4.78 64.18 42.58
C GLY A 940 -6.18 63.56 42.58
N GLY A 941 -7.05 64.10 41.73
CA GLY A 941 -8.40 63.56 41.53
C GLY A 941 -8.43 62.43 40.50
N HIS A 942 -9.34 61.47 40.68
CA HIS A 942 -9.65 60.47 39.66
C HIS A 942 -11.14 60.12 39.68
N TYR A 943 -11.61 59.56 38.57
CA TYR A 943 -12.99 59.19 38.35
C TYR A 943 -13.15 57.67 38.29
N ILE A 944 -14.21 57.18 38.92
CA ILE A 944 -14.64 55.78 38.89
C ILE A 944 -16.09 55.71 38.41
N ASP A 945 -16.35 54.86 37.43
CA ASP A 945 -17.68 54.66 36.84
C ASP A 945 -17.93 53.17 36.52
N ASN A 946 -19.18 52.80 36.24
CA ASN A 946 -19.61 51.47 35.80
C ASN A 946 -19.04 50.33 36.65
N VAL A 947 -19.18 50.44 37.98
CA VAL A 947 -18.67 49.45 38.93
C VAL A 947 -19.55 48.20 38.87
N LYS A 948 -18.99 47.11 38.34
CA LYS A 948 -19.66 45.81 38.24
C LYS A 948 -18.92 44.73 39.01
N ILE A 949 -19.65 43.88 39.72
CA ILE A 949 -19.10 42.69 40.39
C ILE A 949 -19.96 41.49 40.05
N TYR A 950 -19.33 40.42 39.56
CA TYR A 950 -19.97 39.14 39.28
C TYR A 950 -19.45 38.06 40.24
N ALA A 951 -20.37 37.27 40.79
CA ALA A 951 -20.08 36.17 41.72
C ALA A 951 -20.94 34.93 41.41
N PRO A 952 -20.51 33.71 41.74
CA PRO A 952 -21.32 32.50 41.60
C PRO A 952 -22.62 32.58 42.42
N SER A 953 -23.72 32.04 41.91
CA SER A 953 -24.99 31.99 42.65
C SER A 953 -24.87 31.08 43.88
N GLN A 954 -25.11 31.62 45.07
CA GLN A 954 -25.11 30.86 46.33
C GLN A 954 -26.43 30.10 46.51
N ALA A 955 -26.37 28.82 46.91
CA ALA A 955 -27.53 28.05 47.35
C ALA A 955 -28.01 28.58 48.72
N GLY A 956 -29.32 28.81 48.87
CA GLY A 956 -29.89 29.67 49.90
C GLY A 956 -29.69 29.27 51.37
N GLY A 957 -29.53 30.29 52.22
CA GLY A 957 -29.84 30.28 53.65
C GLY A 957 -31.08 31.14 53.93
N GLN A 958 -32.03 30.62 54.69
CA GLN A 958 -33.32 31.25 55.01
C GLN A 958 -33.20 32.49 55.91
N GLU A 959 -34.19 33.37 55.81
CA GLU A 959 -34.86 34.05 56.94
C GLU A 959 -36.29 34.48 56.51
N PRO A 960 -37.24 34.71 57.45
CA PRO A 960 -38.61 34.20 57.38
C PRO A 960 -39.70 35.25 57.12
N GLY A 961 -40.87 34.80 56.64
CA GLY A 961 -42.17 35.43 56.98
C GLY A 961 -43.19 35.65 55.86
N GLN A 962 -44.34 34.96 56.01
CA GLN A 962 -45.69 35.27 55.47
C GLN A 962 -45.90 35.15 53.95
N GLY A 963 -46.90 34.48 53.39
CA GLY A 963 -48.07 33.77 53.90
C GLY A 963 -49.02 33.50 52.71
N SER A 964 -49.46 32.24 52.59
CA SER A 964 -50.66 31.71 51.90
C SER A 964 -51.04 32.17 50.47
N GLY A 965 -51.18 31.20 49.56
CA GLY A 965 -51.98 31.35 48.34
C GLY A 965 -51.92 30.13 47.43
N SER A 966 -52.86 29.20 47.60
CA SER A 966 -53.05 27.96 46.85
C SER A 966 -53.24 28.13 45.34
N GLY A 967 -52.56 27.30 44.55
CA GLY A 967 -52.87 27.03 43.14
C GLY A 967 -52.37 25.65 42.74
N ALA A 968 -53.29 24.75 42.39
CA ALA A 968 -53.02 23.37 42.02
C ALA A 968 -52.13 23.27 40.77
N GLY A 969 -51.25 22.27 40.78
CA GLY A 969 -50.17 22.10 39.82
C GLY A 969 -50.59 21.77 38.39
N SER A 970 -49.85 22.35 37.46
CA SER A 970 -49.61 21.79 36.13
C SER A 970 -48.17 21.28 36.10
N SER A 971 -47.99 19.99 35.84
CA SER A 971 -46.70 19.33 35.64
C SER A 971 -45.85 20.09 34.61
N SER A 972 -44.72 20.63 35.07
CA SER A 972 -43.68 21.20 34.21
C SER A 972 -43.12 20.10 33.30
N GLY A 973 -43.43 20.15 32.00
CA GLY A 973 -42.82 19.29 30.99
C GLY A 973 -41.30 19.48 30.99
N GLN A 974 -40.53 18.40 31.11
CA GLN A 974 -39.09 18.44 30.93
C GLN A 974 -38.76 18.92 29.51
N ALA A 975 -37.80 19.84 29.37
CA ALA A 975 -37.35 20.29 28.07
C ALA A 975 -36.74 19.12 27.27
N ILE A 976 -37.00 19.10 25.95
CA ILE A 976 -36.44 18.10 25.02
C ILE A 976 -34.91 18.14 25.15
N ALA A 977 -34.31 16.96 25.32
CA ALA A 977 -32.88 16.82 25.51
C ALA A 977 -32.25 16.07 24.33
N ALA A 978 -31.07 16.53 23.89
CA ALA A 978 -30.26 15.73 22.98
C ALA A 978 -29.53 14.64 23.76
N THR A 979 -29.28 13.51 23.12
CA THR A 979 -28.50 12.41 23.69
C THR A 979 -27.38 12.03 22.74
N LEU A 980 -26.22 11.72 23.31
CA LEU A 980 -25.11 11.09 22.62
C LEU A 980 -24.76 9.81 23.38
N SER A 981 -24.63 8.71 22.65
CA SER A 981 -24.21 7.44 23.22
C SER A 981 -23.16 6.77 22.33
N SER A 982 -22.18 6.11 22.94
CA SER A 982 -21.25 5.23 22.23
C SER A 982 -21.27 3.87 22.91
N ALA A 983 -21.42 2.80 22.13
CA ALA A 983 -21.42 1.43 22.64
C ALA A 983 -20.03 0.81 22.68
N GLN A 984 -18.99 1.54 22.23
CA GLN A 984 -17.65 1.01 21.99
C GLN A 984 -16.60 2.03 22.47
N MET A 985 -15.51 1.54 23.04
CA MET A 985 -14.31 2.36 23.22
C MET A 985 -13.62 2.57 21.86
N ALA A 986 -12.92 3.69 21.67
CA ALA A 986 -12.24 3.97 20.42
C ALA A 986 -10.77 3.53 20.48
N ALA A 987 -10.23 3.05 19.37
CA ALA A 987 -8.85 2.60 19.27
C ALA A 987 -8.11 3.34 18.17
N ASP A 988 -6.81 3.52 18.34
CA ASP A 988 -5.99 4.25 17.39
C ASP A 988 -6.08 3.68 15.98
N HIS A 989 -6.21 4.56 15.00
CA HIS A 989 -6.32 4.23 13.59
C HIS A 989 -7.57 3.43 13.18
N GLN A 990 -8.47 3.11 14.12
CA GLN A 990 -9.69 2.34 13.89
C GLN A 990 -10.94 3.22 13.81
N SER A 991 -12.01 2.65 13.23
CA SER A 991 -13.31 3.30 13.14
C SER A 991 -14.23 2.91 14.29
N PHE A 992 -15.04 3.84 14.77
CA PHE A 992 -16.08 3.60 15.78
C PHE A 992 -17.31 4.48 15.50
N SER A 993 -18.42 4.22 16.21
CA SER A 993 -19.66 4.98 16.02
C SER A 993 -20.21 5.59 17.30
N ILE A 994 -20.88 6.73 17.14
CA ILE A 994 -21.64 7.43 18.17
C ILE A 994 -23.08 7.59 17.66
N ASN A 995 -24.07 7.21 18.46
CA ASN A 995 -25.47 7.44 18.13
C ASN A 995 -25.94 8.75 18.75
N TYR A 996 -26.61 9.56 17.93
CA TYR A 996 -27.34 10.76 18.32
C TYR A 996 -28.84 10.44 18.40
N GLY A 997 -29.49 10.88 19.46
CA GLY A 997 -30.94 10.74 19.67
C GLY A 997 -31.55 11.93 20.42
N LEU A 998 -32.86 11.89 20.58
CA LEU A 998 -33.62 12.87 21.37
C LEU A 998 -34.35 12.16 22.51
N SER A 999 -34.46 12.82 23.67
CA SER A 999 -35.23 12.35 24.82
C SER A 999 -36.16 13.42 25.39
N HIS A 1000 -37.14 13.00 26.20
CA HIS A 1000 -38.22 13.83 26.73
C HIS A 1000 -39.16 14.39 25.63
N LEU A 1001 -39.37 13.65 24.55
CA LEU A 1001 -40.33 14.01 23.50
C LEU A 1001 -41.78 13.78 23.97
N SER A 1002 -42.67 14.70 23.60
CA SER A 1002 -44.12 14.56 23.85
C SER A 1002 -44.72 13.54 22.89
N SER A 1003 -45.63 12.70 23.39
CA SER A 1003 -46.43 11.79 22.55
C SER A 1003 -47.52 12.51 21.73
N ASP A 1004 -47.64 13.84 21.86
CA ASP A 1004 -48.57 14.66 21.07
C ASP A 1004 -48.07 14.82 19.62
N PRO A 1005 -48.84 14.35 18.60
CA PRO A 1005 -48.48 14.49 17.19
C PRO A 1005 -48.25 15.94 16.73
N ALA A 1006 -48.87 16.93 17.38
CA ALA A 1006 -48.67 18.34 17.06
C ALA A 1006 -47.28 18.87 17.48
N SER A 1007 -46.61 18.17 18.41
CA SER A 1007 -45.26 18.49 18.90
C SER A 1007 -44.17 17.67 18.20
N ALA A 1008 -44.52 16.87 17.18
CA ALA A 1008 -43.59 16.01 16.46
C ALA A 1008 -42.49 16.83 15.77
N ILE A 1009 -41.25 16.38 15.87
CA ILE A 1009 -40.10 17.03 15.23
C ILE A 1009 -39.94 16.49 13.80
N PHE A 1010 -39.82 17.40 12.85
CA PHE A 1010 -39.66 17.11 11.43
C PHE A 1010 -38.37 17.66 10.84
N ALA A 1011 -37.71 18.64 11.47
CA ALA A 1011 -36.41 19.11 11.01
C ALA A 1011 -35.45 19.34 12.19
N GLN A 1012 -34.18 19.10 11.94
CA GLN A 1012 -33.11 19.24 12.93
C GLN A 1012 -31.89 19.90 12.31
N ASP A 1013 -31.24 20.76 13.09
CA ASP A 1013 -29.98 21.41 12.75
C ASP A 1013 -29.03 21.35 13.94
N ILE A 1014 -28.07 20.42 13.85
CA ILE A 1014 -27.26 19.97 14.97
C ILE A 1014 -25.79 20.23 14.66
N THR A 1015 -25.05 20.81 15.61
CA THR A 1015 -23.60 21.01 15.49
C THR A 1015 -22.86 20.24 16.57
N PHE A 1016 -22.10 19.26 16.13
CA PHE A 1016 -21.14 18.50 16.94
C PHE A 1016 -19.78 19.20 16.95
N GLN A 1017 -19.10 19.18 18.08
CA GLN A 1017 -17.73 19.64 18.30
C GLN A 1017 -16.89 18.45 18.76
N TYR A 1018 -15.71 18.27 18.15
CA TYR A 1018 -14.75 17.22 18.43
C TYR A 1018 -13.31 17.75 18.30
N ASP A 1019 -12.32 16.95 18.68
CA ASP A 1019 -10.89 17.26 18.45
C ASP A 1019 -10.43 16.73 17.07
N PRO A 1020 -10.13 17.60 16.09
CA PRO A 1020 -9.70 17.19 14.75
C PRO A 1020 -8.25 16.72 14.65
N GLY A 1021 -7.46 16.91 15.71
CA GLY A 1021 -6.15 16.29 15.87
C GLY A 1021 -6.27 14.80 16.12
N ILE A 1022 -7.32 14.38 16.83
CA ILE A 1022 -7.48 13.01 17.31
C ILE A 1022 -8.53 12.22 16.51
N LEU A 1023 -9.65 12.84 16.13
CA LEU A 1023 -10.71 12.17 15.38
C LEU A 1023 -10.86 12.72 13.96
N GLU A 1024 -11.29 11.87 13.05
CA GLU A 1024 -11.76 12.17 11.71
C GLU A 1024 -13.23 11.76 11.59
N PHE A 1025 -14.08 12.66 11.11
CA PHE A 1025 -15.47 12.32 10.82
C PHE A 1025 -15.55 11.60 9.47
N VAL A 1026 -16.21 10.45 9.43
CA VAL A 1026 -16.31 9.60 8.22
C VAL A 1026 -17.67 9.76 7.55
N SER A 1027 -18.76 9.48 8.26
CA SER A 1027 -20.12 9.57 7.70
C SER A 1027 -21.18 9.71 8.78
N ALA A 1028 -22.41 10.04 8.38
CA ALA A 1028 -23.59 9.98 9.23
C ALA A 1028 -24.71 9.25 8.50
N ASP A 1029 -25.33 8.29 9.18
CA ASP A 1029 -26.39 7.44 8.63
C ASP A 1029 -27.68 7.64 9.44
N ALA A 1030 -28.81 7.81 8.76
CA ALA A 1030 -30.11 7.88 9.43
C ALA A 1030 -30.52 6.49 9.93
N LEU A 1031 -30.84 6.38 11.22
CA LEU A 1031 -31.30 5.13 11.85
C LEU A 1031 -32.82 4.99 11.79
N LYS A 1032 -33.55 6.11 11.74
CA LYS A 1032 -35.01 6.14 11.69
C LYS A 1032 -35.51 6.12 10.25
N THR A 1033 -36.39 5.17 9.93
CA THR A 1033 -37.09 5.12 8.64
C THR A 1033 -37.89 6.41 8.40
N GLY A 1034 -37.69 7.03 7.23
CA GLY A 1034 -38.34 8.31 6.88
C GLY A 1034 -37.59 9.56 7.32
N LEU A 1035 -36.51 9.44 8.10
CA LEU A 1035 -35.58 10.54 8.38
C LEU A 1035 -34.49 10.58 7.31
N SER A 1036 -34.29 11.72 6.67
CA SER A 1036 -33.26 11.93 5.65
C SER A 1036 -32.25 12.97 6.11
N ILE A 1037 -30.95 12.66 5.98
CA ILE A 1037 -29.88 13.64 6.19
C ILE A 1037 -29.79 14.51 4.93
N ILE A 1038 -30.13 15.78 5.08
CA ILE A 1038 -30.20 16.75 3.99
C ILE A 1038 -28.83 17.35 3.72
N LYS A 1039 -28.04 17.55 4.78
CA LYS A 1039 -26.69 18.10 4.67
C LYS A 1039 -25.81 17.67 5.83
N THR A 1040 -24.57 17.32 5.51
CA THR A 1040 -23.47 17.18 6.46
C THR A 1040 -22.39 18.18 6.08
N ASP A 1041 -22.01 19.06 7.02
CA ASP A 1041 -21.05 20.14 6.81
C ASP A 1041 -19.87 19.98 7.76
N THR A 1042 -18.72 19.65 7.21
CA THR A 1042 -17.44 19.45 7.91
C THR A 1042 -16.43 20.56 7.60
N SER A 1043 -16.89 21.70 7.05
CA SER A 1043 -16.01 22.78 6.57
C SER A 1043 -15.19 23.48 7.66
N ILE A 1044 -15.54 23.29 8.94
CA ILE A 1044 -14.81 23.81 10.08
C ILE A 1044 -14.14 22.63 10.80
N PRO A 1045 -12.80 22.52 10.78
CA PRO A 1045 -12.10 21.47 11.53
C PRO A 1045 -12.52 21.44 13.00
N GLY A 1046 -12.86 20.26 13.51
CA GLY A 1046 -13.35 20.06 14.87
C GLY A 1046 -14.85 20.30 15.02
N LYS A 1047 -15.59 20.60 13.95
CA LYS A 1047 -17.05 20.68 13.95
C LYS A 1047 -17.68 19.88 12.82
N VAL A 1048 -18.82 19.25 13.11
CA VAL A 1048 -19.70 18.63 12.11
C VAL A 1048 -21.10 19.20 12.32
N ARG A 1049 -21.65 19.88 11.33
CA ARG A 1049 -23.05 20.33 11.35
C ARG A 1049 -23.90 19.43 10.47
N ILE A 1050 -24.96 18.87 11.03
CA ILE A 1050 -25.88 17.97 10.35
C ILE A 1050 -27.28 18.58 10.33
N MET A 1051 -27.86 18.68 9.14
CA MET A 1051 -29.25 19.06 8.92
C MET A 1051 -30.03 17.83 8.45
N ALA A 1052 -31.07 17.46 9.18
CA ALA A 1052 -31.90 16.30 8.87
C ALA A 1052 -33.38 16.69 8.80
N ALA A 1053 -34.14 16.03 7.91
CA ALA A 1053 -35.58 16.25 7.75
C ALA A 1053 -36.34 14.93 7.66
N GLY A 1054 -37.45 14.85 8.38
CA GLY A 1054 -38.42 13.76 8.29
C GLY A 1054 -39.34 13.94 7.09
N LEU A 1055 -39.37 12.96 6.19
CA LEU A 1055 -40.19 12.98 4.98
C LEU A 1055 -41.53 12.27 5.22
N GLY A 1056 -42.62 13.02 5.08
CA GLY A 1056 -43.98 12.49 5.26
C GLY A 1056 -44.27 12.04 6.71
N ALA A 1057 -45.40 11.35 6.91
CA ALA A 1057 -45.84 10.92 8.23
C ALA A 1057 -44.88 9.92 8.90
N SER A 1058 -44.16 9.10 8.12
CA SER A 1058 -43.18 8.13 8.63
C SER A 1058 -41.91 8.79 9.17
N GLY A 1059 -41.56 9.99 8.70
CA GLY A 1059 -40.40 10.76 9.16
C GLY A 1059 -40.62 11.55 10.45
N ALA A 1060 -41.85 11.60 10.98
CA ALA A 1060 -42.17 12.30 12.22
C ALA A 1060 -41.45 11.68 13.43
N ILE A 1061 -40.76 12.50 14.23
CA ILE A 1061 -40.14 12.06 15.49
C ILE A 1061 -41.08 12.42 16.64
N THR A 1062 -41.76 11.40 17.16
CA THR A 1062 -42.87 11.53 18.12
C THR A 1062 -42.60 10.88 19.48
N ALA A 1063 -41.42 10.27 19.66
CA ALA A 1063 -41.01 9.59 20.88
C ALA A 1063 -39.47 9.53 20.95
N ASP A 1064 -38.96 9.32 22.17
CA ASP A 1064 -37.54 9.14 22.46
C ASP A 1064 -36.94 8.02 21.59
N ASP A 1065 -35.90 8.35 20.81
CA ASP A 1065 -35.34 7.43 19.82
C ASP A 1065 -33.89 7.80 19.45
N GLN A 1066 -33.14 6.83 18.94
CA GLN A 1066 -31.83 7.04 18.32
C GLN A 1066 -32.03 7.31 16.83
N LEU A 1067 -31.54 8.45 16.36
CA LEU A 1067 -31.96 9.02 15.08
C LEU A 1067 -30.86 8.96 14.02
N ILE A 1068 -29.59 9.17 14.42
CA ILE A 1068 -28.46 9.26 13.50
C ILE A 1068 -27.27 8.51 14.09
N LYS A 1069 -26.65 7.63 13.30
CA LYS A 1069 -25.38 6.99 13.60
C LYS A 1069 -24.25 7.80 12.97
N LEU A 1070 -23.35 8.31 13.79
CA LEU A 1070 -22.16 9.08 13.39
C LEU A 1070 -20.97 8.12 13.37
N ASN A 1071 -20.31 7.98 12.23
CA ASN A 1071 -19.12 7.14 12.07
C ASN A 1071 -17.86 8.01 12.08
N TRP A 1072 -16.88 7.61 12.89
CA TRP A 1072 -15.63 8.32 13.14
C TRP A 1072 -14.46 7.39 12.96
N LYS A 1073 -13.28 7.93 12.65
CA LYS A 1073 -11.99 7.24 12.67
C LYS A 1073 -11.04 7.95 13.61
N VAL A 1074 -10.31 7.21 14.44
CA VAL A 1074 -9.24 7.79 15.27
C VAL A 1074 -8.00 7.98 14.40
N LYS A 1075 -7.43 9.19 14.37
CA LYS A 1075 -6.21 9.51 13.63
C LYS A 1075 -4.92 9.11 14.36
N GLY A 1076 -5.02 8.95 15.68
CA GLY A 1076 -3.97 8.62 16.65
C GLY A 1076 -4.24 9.40 17.94
N SER A 1077 -4.36 8.71 19.08
CA SER A 1077 -4.66 9.33 20.38
C SER A 1077 -3.43 9.97 21.03
N GLY A 1078 -2.22 9.54 20.65
CA GLY A 1078 -0.99 10.04 21.28
C GLY A 1078 -0.94 9.67 22.76
N ALA A 1079 -0.72 10.64 23.65
CA ALA A 1079 -0.64 10.42 25.11
C ALA A 1079 -1.94 10.71 25.88
N VAL A 1080 -3.08 10.96 25.19
CA VAL A 1080 -4.35 11.25 25.86
C VAL A 1080 -5.21 9.99 26.02
N SER A 1081 -5.89 9.85 27.16
CA SER A 1081 -6.67 8.64 27.53
C SER A 1081 -8.12 8.64 27.04
N SER A 1082 -8.63 9.77 26.55
CA SER A 1082 -9.97 9.88 25.97
C SER A 1082 -10.10 11.15 25.12
N THR A 1083 -11.15 11.22 24.29
CA THR A 1083 -11.57 12.44 23.59
C THR A 1083 -13.06 12.67 23.78
N THR A 1084 -13.57 13.88 23.56
CA THR A 1084 -14.99 14.19 23.74
C THR A 1084 -15.62 14.64 22.43
N VAL A 1085 -16.83 14.14 22.15
CA VAL A 1085 -17.71 14.70 21.14
C VAL A 1085 -18.89 15.35 21.85
N SER A 1086 -19.18 16.61 21.55
CA SER A 1086 -20.22 17.40 22.22
C SER A 1086 -21.13 18.11 21.24
N ILE A 1087 -22.39 18.33 21.62
CA ILE A 1087 -23.36 19.11 20.87
C ILE A 1087 -23.28 20.54 21.36
N THR A 1088 -22.86 21.43 20.48
CA THR A 1088 -22.79 22.88 20.75
C THR A 1088 -24.06 23.61 20.35
N GLN A 1089 -24.89 22.99 19.51
CA GLN A 1089 -26.20 23.49 19.09
C GLN A 1089 -27.06 22.33 18.60
N ALA A 1090 -28.33 22.28 18.99
CA ALA A 1090 -29.34 21.37 18.42
C ALA A 1090 -30.69 22.09 18.33
N GLN A 1091 -30.99 22.65 17.16
CA GLN A 1091 -32.28 23.29 16.87
C GLN A 1091 -33.24 22.28 16.24
N LEU A 1092 -34.46 22.24 16.74
CA LEU A 1092 -35.50 21.30 16.36
C LEU A 1092 -36.73 22.07 15.88
N ALA A 1093 -37.28 21.73 14.72
CA ALA A 1093 -38.51 22.33 14.21
C ALA A 1093 -39.63 21.30 14.10
N ASN A 1094 -40.82 21.69 14.55
CA ASN A 1094 -42.04 20.90 14.41
C ASN A 1094 -42.73 21.11 13.05
N GLY A 1095 -43.87 20.46 12.83
CA GLY A 1095 -44.63 20.54 11.57
C GLY A 1095 -45.22 21.91 11.22
N THR A 1096 -45.25 22.86 12.17
CA THR A 1096 -45.69 24.25 11.96
C THR A 1096 -44.52 25.23 11.73
N GLY A 1097 -43.28 24.75 11.88
CA GLY A 1097 -42.07 25.56 11.72
C GLY A 1097 -41.59 26.25 13.00
N ASP A 1098 -42.20 25.95 14.16
CA ASP A 1098 -41.75 26.48 15.44
C ASP A 1098 -40.43 25.81 15.85
N VAL A 1099 -39.44 26.62 16.21
CA VAL A 1099 -38.09 26.16 16.52
C VAL A 1099 -37.87 26.12 18.03
N THR A 1100 -37.47 24.96 18.55
CA THR A 1100 -37.02 24.75 19.93
C THR A 1100 -35.56 24.32 19.94
N THR A 1101 -34.87 24.50 21.07
CA THR A 1101 -33.47 24.07 21.23
C THR A 1101 -33.41 22.93 22.23
N ALA A 1102 -32.81 21.81 21.82
CA ALA A 1102 -32.54 20.71 22.74
C ALA A 1102 -31.33 21.04 23.63
N SER A 1103 -31.31 20.49 24.84
CA SER A 1103 -30.15 20.65 25.74
C SER A 1103 -28.87 20.09 25.11
N ALA A 1104 -27.73 20.69 25.46
CA ALA A 1104 -26.42 20.19 25.03
C ALA A 1104 -26.17 18.79 25.60
N ALA A 1105 -25.49 17.95 24.82
CA ALA A 1105 -25.06 16.62 25.22
C ALA A 1105 -23.59 16.43 24.87
N SER A 1106 -22.86 15.66 25.67
CA SER A 1106 -21.49 15.27 25.35
C SER A 1106 -21.28 13.82 25.70
N VAL A 1107 -20.50 13.12 24.88
CA VAL A 1107 -20.02 11.79 25.18
C VAL A 1107 -18.51 11.82 25.25
N ASN A 1108 -17.97 11.32 26.38
CA ASN A 1108 -16.54 11.04 26.49
C ASN A 1108 -16.28 9.69 25.82
N ILE A 1109 -15.36 9.65 24.88
CA ILE A 1109 -14.91 8.49 24.15
C ILE A 1109 -13.56 8.08 24.75
N PRO A 1110 -13.54 7.11 25.68
CA PRO A 1110 -12.30 6.55 26.18
C PRO A 1110 -11.54 5.87 25.06
N PHE A 1111 -10.22 6.07 25.03
CA PHE A 1111 -9.33 5.30 24.18
C PHE A 1111 -8.96 4.00 24.88
N VAL A 1112 -8.89 2.91 24.13
CA VAL A 1112 -8.23 1.69 24.60
C VAL A 1112 -6.76 1.79 24.23
N PRO A 1113 -5.82 1.75 25.19
CA PRO A 1113 -4.42 1.49 24.90
C PRO A 1113 -4.33 0.06 24.32
N GLY A 1114 -4.25 -0.05 23.00
CA GLY A 1114 -4.17 -1.35 22.34
C GLY A 1114 -2.75 -1.87 22.24
N ASP A 1115 -1.78 -0.96 22.12
CA ASP A 1115 -0.36 -1.27 22.05
C ASP A 1115 0.21 -1.23 23.47
N VAL A 1116 0.06 -2.35 24.17
CA VAL A 1116 0.52 -2.47 25.56
C VAL A 1116 2.03 -2.75 25.63
N ASN A 1117 2.65 -3.09 24.50
CA ASN A 1117 4.06 -3.41 24.40
C ASN A 1117 4.93 -2.23 23.90
N GLY A 1118 4.31 -1.20 23.32
CA GLY A 1118 4.94 0.04 22.87
C GLY A 1118 5.62 -0.04 21.50
N ASP A 1119 5.24 -0.99 20.65
CA ASP A 1119 5.82 -1.20 19.30
C ASP A 1119 5.14 -0.35 18.20
N GLY A 1120 4.11 0.41 18.56
CA GLY A 1120 3.31 1.25 17.68
C GLY A 1120 2.25 0.49 16.89
N VAL A 1121 2.00 -0.80 17.16
CA VAL A 1121 1.06 -1.65 16.40
C VAL A 1121 0.30 -2.60 17.32
N VAL A 1122 -1.02 -2.43 17.44
CA VAL A 1122 -1.88 -3.35 18.20
C VAL A 1122 -2.00 -4.71 17.50
N ASN A 1123 -1.38 -5.76 18.05
CA ASN A 1123 -1.31 -7.08 17.43
C ASN A 1123 -1.39 -8.23 18.46
N ILE A 1124 -1.30 -9.49 17.99
CA ILE A 1124 -1.44 -10.67 18.87
C ILE A 1124 -0.37 -10.71 19.98
N GLY A 1125 0.76 -10.01 19.81
CA GLY A 1125 1.80 -9.80 20.82
C GLY A 1125 1.30 -9.01 22.03
N ASP A 1126 0.52 -7.96 21.81
CA ASP A 1126 -0.17 -7.18 22.87
C ASP A 1126 -1.14 -8.06 23.65
N LEU A 1127 -1.94 -8.84 22.92
CA LEU A 1127 -2.87 -9.78 23.53
C LEU A 1127 -2.14 -10.87 24.33
N GLY A 1128 -1.00 -11.34 23.82
CA GLY A 1128 -0.13 -12.31 24.50
C GLY A 1128 0.45 -11.76 25.81
N MET A 1129 0.87 -10.49 25.84
CA MET A 1129 1.35 -9.82 27.05
C MET A 1129 0.26 -9.70 28.12
N MET A 1130 -0.97 -9.35 27.73
CA MET A 1130 -2.06 -9.28 28.70
C MET A 1130 -2.50 -10.66 29.18
N ALA A 1131 -2.50 -11.67 28.30
CA ALA A 1131 -2.88 -13.04 28.65
C ALA A 1131 -1.90 -13.63 29.67
N ALA A 1132 -0.61 -13.30 29.56
CA ALA A 1132 0.41 -13.68 30.52
C ALA A 1132 0.25 -12.99 31.90
N ALA A 1133 -0.38 -11.82 31.93
CA ALA A 1133 -0.63 -11.04 33.14
C ALA A 1133 -2.04 -11.22 33.72
N TYR A 1134 -2.87 -12.06 33.10
CA TYR A 1134 -4.26 -12.30 33.49
C TYR A 1134 -4.36 -12.83 34.92
N GLY A 1135 -5.17 -12.15 35.74
CA GLY A 1135 -5.37 -12.46 37.16
C GLY A 1135 -4.40 -11.76 38.12
N LEU A 1136 -3.44 -10.96 37.62
CA LEU A 1136 -2.59 -10.12 38.48
C LEU A 1136 -3.38 -8.91 38.99
N THR A 1137 -3.12 -8.53 40.24
CA THR A 1137 -3.73 -7.34 40.88
C THR A 1137 -2.67 -6.29 41.15
N SER A 1138 -3.07 -5.07 41.49
CA SER A 1138 -2.17 -3.97 41.92
C SER A 1138 -1.24 -4.30 43.09
N SER A 1139 -1.47 -5.42 43.79
CA SER A 1139 -0.61 -5.94 44.86
C SER A 1139 0.40 -7.01 44.41
N SER A 1140 0.31 -7.49 43.17
CA SER A 1140 1.20 -8.50 42.61
C SER A 1140 2.59 -7.92 42.27
N PRO A 1141 3.72 -8.60 42.59
CA PRO A 1141 5.08 -8.09 42.32
C PRO A 1141 5.41 -7.86 40.83
N GLN A 1142 4.69 -8.53 39.94
CA GLN A 1142 4.83 -8.42 38.48
C GLN A 1142 3.73 -7.56 37.85
N TRP A 1143 2.94 -6.84 38.65
CA TRP A 1143 1.86 -6.01 38.14
C TRP A 1143 2.41 -4.86 37.31
N ASN A 1144 1.90 -4.74 36.09
CA ASN A 1144 2.18 -3.63 35.21
C ASN A 1144 0.88 -2.83 35.02
N LYS A 1145 0.90 -1.58 35.47
CA LYS A 1145 -0.24 -0.66 35.35
C LYS A 1145 -0.70 -0.48 33.90
N ASN A 1146 0.18 -0.65 32.92
CA ASN A 1146 -0.15 -0.49 31.51
C ASN A 1146 -0.99 -1.65 30.93
N LEU A 1147 -1.15 -2.75 31.68
CA LEU A 1147 -1.95 -3.92 31.30
C LEU A 1147 -3.34 -3.92 31.99
N ASP A 1148 -3.58 -2.99 32.91
CA ASP A 1148 -4.86 -2.76 33.59
C ASP A 1148 -5.58 -1.60 32.89
N LEU A 1149 -6.23 -1.91 31.77
CA LEU A 1149 -6.71 -0.92 30.80
C LEU A 1149 -7.95 -0.18 31.30
N ASN A 1150 -8.75 -0.81 32.14
CA ASN A 1150 -9.90 -0.18 32.78
C ASN A 1150 -9.54 0.49 34.13
N ASN A 1151 -8.30 0.38 34.60
CA ASN A 1151 -7.77 0.88 35.88
C ASN A 1151 -8.57 0.40 37.12
N ASP A 1152 -9.14 -0.81 37.07
CA ASP A 1152 -9.87 -1.39 38.21
C ASP A 1152 -8.94 -2.05 39.25
N GLY A 1153 -7.64 -2.10 38.96
CA GLY A 1153 -6.62 -2.68 39.83
C GLY A 1153 -6.43 -4.19 39.62
N VAL A 1154 -7.07 -4.80 38.62
CA VAL A 1154 -7.05 -6.24 38.32
C VAL A 1154 -7.03 -6.50 36.82
N ILE A 1155 -5.96 -7.10 36.29
CA ILE A 1155 -5.88 -7.49 34.88
C ILE A 1155 -6.80 -8.69 34.65
N ASN A 1156 -7.92 -8.51 33.97
CA ASN A 1156 -8.97 -9.52 33.83
C ASN A 1156 -9.53 -9.62 32.40
N ILE A 1157 -10.63 -10.35 32.23
CA ILE A 1157 -11.23 -10.61 30.92
C ILE A 1157 -11.71 -9.33 30.23
N ILE A 1158 -12.02 -8.30 31.00
CA ILE A 1158 -12.42 -6.99 30.47
C ILE A 1158 -11.22 -6.33 29.78
N ASP A 1159 -10.04 -6.35 30.40
CA ASP A 1159 -8.81 -5.81 29.80
C ASP A 1159 -8.36 -6.66 28.60
N LEU A 1160 -8.41 -7.99 28.75
CA LEU A 1160 -8.03 -8.92 27.69
C LEU A 1160 -8.92 -8.79 26.45
N ALA A 1161 -10.24 -8.70 26.66
CA ALA A 1161 -11.20 -8.46 25.59
C ALA A 1161 -11.03 -7.07 24.97
N ALA A 1162 -10.60 -6.08 25.75
CA ALA A 1162 -10.37 -4.73 25.26
C ALA A 1162 -9.26 -4.69 24.20
N VAL A 1163 -8.18 -5.48 24.32
CA VAL A 1163 -7.13 -5.59 23.28
C VAL A 1163 -7.47 -6.62 22.19
N ALA A 1164 -8.13 -7.73 22.53
CA ALA A 1164 -8.55 -8.72 21.54
C ALA A 1164 -9.49 -8.13 20.48
N ASN A 1165 -10.35 -7.19 20.87
CA ASN A 1165 -11.27 -6.48 19.97
C ASN A 1165 -10.58 -5.43 19.08
N LEU A 1166 -9.27 -5.19 19.26
CA LEU A 1166 -8.47 -4.24 18.47
C LEU A 1166 -7.59 -4.93 17.44
N LEU A 1167 -7.54 -6.26 17.47
CA LEU A 1167 -6.81 -7.05 16.48
C LEU A 1167 -7.55 -6.94 15.12
N PRO A 1168 -6.83 -6.62 14.03
CA PRO A 1168 -7.43 -6.43 12.70
C PRO A 1168 -8.01 -7.70 12.07
#